data_AF-A0A927AR72-F1
#
_entry.id   AF-A0A927AR72-F1
#
_cell.length_a   1.000
_cell.length_b   1.000
_cell.length_c   1.000
_cell.angle_alpha   90.00
_cell.angle_beta   90.00
_cell.angle_gamma   90.00
#
_symmetry.space_group_name_H-M   'P 1'
#
loop_
_entity.id
_entity.type
_entity.pdbx_description
1 polymer ?
#
loop_
_entity_poly.entity_id
_entity_poly.type
_entity_poly.pdbx_seq_one_letter_code
_entity_poly.pdbx_strand_id
1 'polypeptide(L)'
;MKSTFLIFIILSLCLAHKSQSQNPVNGTGSITSGGRTRTFAYHLPTTSPATNLPLVIAFHGDGGTGAGLQGYAGLDNVANTQNFIVVYPNAVTVGGGIQFNKYADTSPGFGSAGDSNGPNPIDPNAPDDVLLTSDLIDYFAQTYQINRSRVYATGHSGGGFMCYFLSMALPNKIAAIAPVAASLWANQTYQTNYFTAGNYTPIPVMHIHSAGDPTVTPPIQPYPKTPAYVWPISTYAGLGCNNWNSYTTTALNPNVDSLTFCSSGKKAVFVITKDATHGWPSAFNAAQTIWNFFKTQQLPAAPVSSDFGNHLKIDQFGYLPLAKKIAVISSPQTGYNASDTFTPSTTYQLRNATNDAVVFQGTPVAWNSGATHAQSGDKVWWFDFSSVQTPGTYYVYDVGKDKKSYPFSINNTVYQDVLKQATRVFYYQRSGFAKQTPYAESPWTDGAAFLGTQQDTDCRLVSNTSAATSKDLRGGWFDAGDYNKYVPFTYGPLVDMLLSYQENPTVWTDDFNIPESGNGVPDLLDEVKWELDWLLRMQQANGSLLHKVSVTDFSATSPPSADTNFRRYGAASTDATATGAAVFALAAIQFKSLSNPTMQAFGNTLQTAAINAYNWANSNPSVIFNNSGFSSAAAVGADHDRISRRVAAAAFLYVLTGNATYKTYFDANYNQVHLIQWSFAYPFEATYQDALLYYTKAPGATTSVKNNILSTYANNLKTGNSDNLPSYLNQSDAYRAFLKNDNYTWGSNETKAHQGNMFFSMNVYNQDTTNKTNYRDAALGFVHYLHGVNPTSYSYLTNMEEHGGEFTAPTMYHSWFADGTVFDTNPPPGYVMGGANPTYTNDAGIIISPPQNQPIQKSYKAWNTSYPENSWQINEPAIYTQGAYIRLLSQAMKYIDVAPCGTEVMASVKSGSWNDPTTWACGRVPTNTENVLIQSGHNVTINAVTVNAKKLDLRGKINYVNGGKLQLAN
;
A
#
# COMPACT_ATOMS: atom_id res chain seq x y z
N MET A 1 77.05 19.57 -37.16
CA MET A 1 77.31 19.05 -35.80
C MET A 1 75.98 18.54 -35.23
N LYS A 2 75.89 17.22 -35.01
CA LYS A 2 75.00 16.41 -34.11
C LYS A 2 73.52 16.85 -33.98
N SER A 3 72.54 16.17 -34.61
CA SER A 3 71.80 14.94 -34.17
C SER A 3 70.92 15.19 -32.92
N THR A 4 69.67 14.74 -32.70
CA THR A 4 68.89 13.52 -33.03
C THR A 4 67.44 13.79 -32.50
N PHE A 5 66.33 13.60 -33.23
CA PHE A 5 65.39 12.45 -33.18
C PHE A 5 64.82 11.99 -31.81
N LEU A 6 63.47 11.84 -31.74
CA LEU A 6 62.69 10.66 -31.27
C LEU A 6 61.79 10.72 -29.97
N ILE A 7 60.46 10.60 -30.19
CA ILE A 7 59.39 9.77 -29.55
C ILE A 7 58.78 10.04 -28.13
N PHE A 8 57.43 9.99 -28.15
CA PHE A 8 56.40 9.76 -27.11
C PHE A 8 56.79 8.95 -25.85
N ILE A 9 56.17 9.26 -24.69
CA ILE A 9 55.55 8.29 -23.75
C ILE A 9 54.46 9.01 -22.91
N ILE A 10 53.26 8.43 -22.96
CA ILE A 10 52.14 8.60 -22.02
C ILE A 10 52.48 7.79 -20.76
N LEU A 11 52.48 8.38 -19.55
CA LEU A 11 52.23 7.64 -18.31
C LEU A 11 51.92 8.57 -17.11
N SER A 12 50.74 8.34 -16.53
CA SER A 12 50.41 8.51 -15.10
C SER A 12 50.48 9.89 -14.44
N LEU A 13 49.38 10.66 -14.56
CA LEU A 13 48.91 11.51 -13.46
C LEU A 13 47.92 10.70 -12.59
N CYS A 14 48.47 9.82 -11.75
CA CYS A 14 47.77 9.40 -10.54
C CYS A 14 47.78 10.60 -9.59
N LEU A 15 46.67 11.33 -9.55
CA LEU A 15 46.37 12.23 -8.43
C LEU A 15 46.27 11.38 -7.17
N ALA A 16 47.35 11.41 -6.38
CA ALA A 16 47.35 10.95 -5.01
C ALA A 16 46.25 11.71 -4.25
N HIS A 17 45.08 11.09 -4.09
CA HIS A 17 44.16 11.46 -3.03
C HIS A 17 44.92 11.22 -1.73
N LYS A 18 45.32 12.30 -1.06
CA LYS A 18 45.70 12.23 0.36
C LYS A 18 44.54 11.57 1.08
N SER A 19 44.77 10.37 1.61
CA SER A 19 43.89 9.76 2.59
C SER A 19 43.73 10.75 3.75
N GLN A 20 42.52 11.28 3.92
CA GLN A 20 42.15 11.90 5.19
C GLN A 20 42.37 10.85 6.29
N SER A 21 43.06 11.24 7.36
CA SER A 21 43.30 10.38 8.52
C SER A 21 41.96 9.88 9.07
N GLN A 22 41.76 8.57 9.03
CA GLN A 22 40.63 7.89 9.67
C GLN A 22 40.83 7.90 11.19
N ASN A 23 40.28 8.90 11.87
CA ASN A 23 40.20 8.86 13.32
C ASN A 23 38.83 8.27 13.69
N PRO A 24 38.74 7.04 14.18
CA PRO A 24 37.46 6.48 14.62
C PRO A 24 36.95 7.18 15.89
N VAL A 25 35.64 7.15 16.10
CA VAL A 25 34.99 7.88 17.20
C VAL A 25 34.02 6.98 17.94
N ASN A 26 34.23 6.88 19.26
CA ASN A 26 33.23 6.36 20.19
C ASN A 26 32.34 7.51 20.67
N GLY A 27 31.03 7.29 20.67
CA GLY A 27 30.06 8.23 21.18
C GLY A 27 28.96 7.54 21.96
N THR A 28 28.14 8.35 22.62
CA THR A 28 26.92 7.92 23.31
C THR A 28 25.76 8.79 22.87
N GLY A 29 24.57 8.20 22.77
CA GLY A 29 23.35 8.90 22.38
C GLY A 29 22.15 8.44 23.18
N SER A 30 21.05 9.16 23.01
CA SER A 30 19.75 8.77 23.54
C SER A 30 18.64 9.14 22.56
N ILE A 31 17.64 8.30 22.45
CA ILE A 31 16.39 8.56 21.72
C ILE A 31 15.19 8.37 22.64
N THR A 32 14.05 8.96 22.30
CA THR A 32 12.76 8.62 22.91
C THR A 32 12.10 7.55 22.06
N SER A 33 11.89 6.36 22.62
CA SER A 33 11.27 5.22 21.95
C SER A 33 10.26 4.56 22.89
N GLY A 34 9.03 4.30 22.39
CA GLY A 34 7.93 3.78 23.19
C GLY A 34 7.60 4.63 24.43
N GLY A 35 7.75 5.96 24.32
CA GLY A 35 7.56 6.90 25.43
C GLY A 35 8.66 6.90 26.50
N ARG A 36 9.79 6.21 26.27
CA ARG A 36 10.92 6.12 27.22
C ARG A 36 12.20 6.67 26.61
N THR A 37 13.03 7.31 27.44
CA THR A 37 14.41 7.63 27.05
C THR A 37 15.24 6.36 27.02
N ARG A 38 15.78 6.01 25.86
CA ARG A 38 16.62 4.84 25.61
C ARG A 38 18.02 5.32 25.26
N THR A 39 19.04 4.77 25.91
CA THR A 39 20.44 5.17 25.72
C THR A 39 21.22 4.10 24.97
N PHE A 40 22.26 4.51 24.27
CA PHE A 40 23.13 3.61 23.51
C PHE A 40 24.54 4.18 23.40
N ALA A 41 25.53 3.30 23.30
CA ALA A 41 26.86 3.65 22.81
C ALA A 41 26.92 3.37 21.30
N TYR A 42 27.81 4.04 20.59
CA TYR A 42 28.05 3.78 19.18
C TYR A 42 29.51 4.00 18.80
N HIS A 43 29.91 3.37 17.70
CA HIS A 43 31.24 3.48 17.11
C HIS A 43 31.12 3.86 15.64
N LEU A 44 31.79 4.96 15.27
CA LEU A 44 31.95 5.38 13.88
C LEU A 44 33.36 5.01 13.41
N PRO A 45 33.51 4.44 12.19
CA PRO A 45 34.82 4.06 11.66
C PRO A 45 35.71 5.28 11.37
N THR A 46 35.11 6.47 11.22
CA THR A 46 35.80 7.76 11.08
C THR A 46 34.99 8.89 11.74
N THR A 47 35.61 10.04 12.02
CA THR A 47 34.95 11.27 12.49
C THR A 47 33.91 11.84 11.51
N SER A 48 33.97 11.42 10.25
CA SER A 48 33.06 11.84 9.18
C SER A 48 32.78 10.62 8.31
N PRO A 49 31.91 9.70 8.77
CA PRO A 49 31.61 8.49 8.03
C PRO A 49 31.04 8.85 6.67
N ALA A 50 31.40 8.07 5.64
CA ALA A 50 30.76 8.21 4.33
C ALA A 50 29.25 7.93 4.45
N THR A 51 28.48 8.40 3.47
CA THR A 51 27.06 8.02 3.36
C THR A 51 26.97 6.56 2.91
N ASN A 52 25.81 5.93 3.11
CA ASN A 52 25.50 4.58 2.65
C ASN A 52 26.33 3.47 3.31
N LEU A 53 26.75 3.65 4.58
CA LEU A 53 27.46 2.61 5.33
C LEU A 53 26.50 1.59 5.95
N PRO A 54 26.91 0.32 6.09
CA PRO A 54 26.15 -0.66 6.86
C PRO A 54 26.06 -0.31 8.34
N LEU A 55 24.99 -0.78 8.99
CA LEU A 55 24.80 -0.65 10.44
C LEU A 55 24.78 -2.04 11.08
N VAL A 56 25.55 -2.22 12.15
CA VAL A 56 25.49 -3.41 13.02
C VAL A 56 24.95 -2.98 14.39
N ILE A 57 23.84 -3.56 14.80
CA ILE A 57 23.24 -3.37 16.14
C ILE A 57 23.66 -4.55 17.01
N ALA A 58 24.36 -4.27 18.12
CA ALA A 58 25.00 -5.26 18.97
C ALA A 58 24.40 -5.26 20.39
N PHE A 59 23.68 -6.33 20.74
CA PHE A 59 22.92 -6.44 21.98
C PHE A 59 23.71 -7.20 23.07
N HIS A 60 23.85 -6.59 24.25
CA HIS A 60 24.51 -7.20 25.39
C HIS A 60 23.65 -8.32 26.04
N GLY A 61 24.28 -9.21 26.80
CA GLY A 61 23.57 -10.23 27.59
C GLY A 61 22.90 -9.67 28.83
N ASP A 62 22.03 -10.47 29.47
CA ASP A 62 21.29 -10.05 30.66
C ASP A 62 22.24 -9.59 31.79
N GLY A 63 21.85 -8.51 32.48
CA GLY A 63 22.66 -7.82 33.48
C GLY A 63 23.76 -6.92 32.92
N GLY A 64 23.97 -6.90 31.59
CA GLY A 64 25.02 -6.13 30.93
C GLY A 64 24.66 -4.67 30.59
N THR A 65 25.52 -4.04 29.80
CA THR A 65 25.32 -2.72 29.19
C THR A 65 25.88 -2.69 27.77
N GLY A 66 25.42 -1.77 26.93
CA GLY A 66 25.92 -1.58 25.57
C GLY A 66 27.43 -1.27 25.55
N ALA A 67 27.88 -0.36 26.41
CA ALA A 67 29.31 -0.04 26.57
C ALA A 67 30.13 -1.26 27.06
N GLY A 68 29.54 -2.11 27.90
CA GLY A 68 30.17 -3.37 28.32
C GLY A 68 30.43 -4.31 27.16
N LEU A 69 29.42 -4.54 26.30
CA LEU A 69 29.58 -5.37 25.10
C LEU A 69 30.59 -4.75 24.11
N GLN A 70 30.54 -3.44 23.91
CA GLN A 70 31.50 -2.72 23.07
C GLN A 70 32.95 -3.02 23.48
N GLY A 71 33.22 -3.13 24.78
CA GLY A 71 34.55 -3.40 25.31
C GLY A 71 35.13 -4.79 24.99
N TYR A 72 34.30 -5.82 24.78
CA TYR A 72 34.79 -7.20 24.59
C TYR A 72 34.39 -7.85 23.25
N ALA A 73 33.41 -7.32 22.51
CA ALA A 73 32.94 -7.94 21.27
C ALA A 73 33.96 -7.86 20.12
N GLY A 74 34.84 -6.85 20.14
CA GLY A 74 35.86 -6.62 19.09
C GLY A 74 35.32 -6.04 17.77
N LEU A 75 34.04 -5.65 17.73
CA LEU A 75 33.38 -5.13 16.53
C LEU A 75 33.94 -3.77 16.08
N ASP A 76 34.36 -2.89 17.00
CA ASP A 76 34.94 -1.58 16.68
C ASP A 76 36.19 -1.70 15.79
N ASN A 77 37.09 -2.64 16.10
CA ASN A 77 38.30 -2.88 15.30
C ASN A 77 37.96 -3.35 13.87
N VAL A 78 36.91 -4.14 13.74
CA VAL A 78 36.44 -4.63 12.43
C VAL A 78 35.74 -3.49 11.70
N ALA A 79 34.93 -2.68 12.37
CA ALA A 79 34.28 -1.49 11.83
C ALA A 79 35.29 -0.51 11.23
N ASN A 80 36.40 -0.23 11.93
CA ASN A 80 37.49 0.62 11.43
C ASN A 80 38.07 0.14 10.10
N THR A 81 38.27 -1.16 9.95
CA THR A 81 38.92 -1.73 8.76
C THR A 81 37.94 -2.04 7.63
N GLN A 82 36.65 -2.19 7.95
CA GLN A 82 35.62 -2.64 7.00
C GLN A 82 34.55 -1.60 6.71
N ASN A 83 34.63 -0.43 7.36
CA ASN A 83 33.81 0.75 7.14
C ASN A 83 32.31 0.49 7.36
N PHE A 84 31.92 0.19 8.59
CA PHE A 84 30.51 0.13 9.02
C PHE A 84 30.33 0.77 10.39
N ILE A 85 29.10 1.15 10.72
CA ILE A 85 28.75 1.74 12.01
C ILE A 85 28.30 0.63 12.97
N VAL A 86 28.70 0.71 14.24
CA VAL A 86 28.21 -0.19 15.29
C VAL A 86 27.43 0.61 16.33
N VAL A 87 26.27 0.11 16.72
CA VAL A 87 25.48 0.66 17.83
C VAL A 87 25.25 -0.41 18.88
N TYR A 88 25.43 -0.03 20.14
CA TYR A 88 25.32 -0.87 21.32
C TYR A 88 24.24 -0.30 22.24
N PRO A 89 22.96 -0.68 22.05
CA PRO A 89 21.87 -0.21 22.90
C PRO A 89 22.01 -0.69 24.34
N ASN A 90 21.45 0.07 25.28
CA ASN A 90 21.23 -0.39 26.64
C ASN A 90 19.81 -0.95 26.78
N ALA A 91 19.71 -2.13 27.38
CA ALA A 91 18.45 -2.64 27.92
C ALA A 91 18.00 -1.81 29.14
N VAL A 92 16.75 -2.00 29.55
CA VAL A 92 16.20 -1.39 30.78
C VAL A 92 15.88 -2.46 31.81
N THR A 93 15.63 -2.05 33.05
CA THR A 93 15.30 -2.98 34.13
C THR A 93 13.87 -3.51 33.99
N VAL A 94 13.72 -4.84 33.99
CA VAL A 94 12.45 -5.58 33.94
C VAL A 94 12.50 -6.74 34.92
N GLY A 95 11.45 -6.94 35.72
CA GLY A 95 11.29 -8.15 36.56
C GLY A 95 12.42 -8.43 37.57
N GLY A 96 13.25 -7.44 37.91
CA GLY A 96 14.39 -7.58 38.83
C GLY A 96 15.78 -7.65 38.18
N GLY A 97 15.89 -7.56 36.85
CA GLY A 97 17.17 -7.56 36.12
C GLY A 97 17.19 -6.65 34.89
N ILE A 98 18.37 -6.37 34.34
CA ILE A 98 18.54 -5.61 33.08
C ILE A 98 18.48 -6.63 31.92
N GLN A 99 17.47 -6.56 31.05
CA GLN A 99 17.32 -7.50 29.94
C GLN A 99 16.58 -6.87 28.75
N PHE A 100 16.93 -7.29 27.52
CA PHE A 100 16.21 -6.88 26.31
C PHE A 100 14.96 -7.71 26.14
N ASN A 101 13.81 -7.04 26.07
CA ASN A 101 12.46 -7.56 25.91
C ASN A 101 12.17 -8.68 26.92
N LYS A 102 11.19 -8.48 27.80
CA LYS A 102 10.84 -9.43 28.88
C LYS A 102 10.67 -10.88 28.39
N TYR A 103 10.36 -11.05 27.10
CA TYR A 103 10.07 -12.31 26.44
C TYR A 103 11.01 -12.64 25.26
N ALA A 104 12.17 -11.97 25.12
CA ALA A 104 13.12 -12.25 24.02
C ALA A 104 13.58 -13.71 23.97
N ASP A 105 13.58 -14.40 25.11
CA ASP A 105 13.91 -15.82 25.25
C ASP A 105 12.89 -16.75 24.55
N THR A 106 11.78 -16.20 24.06
CA THR A 106 10.69 -16.94 23.42
C THR A 106 10.26 -16.31 22.08
N SER A 107 9.61 -17.09 21.22
CA SER A 107 8.98 -16.53 20.01
C SER A 107 7.88 -15.50 20.35
N PRO A 108 7.61 -14.49 19.48
CA PRO A 108 6.50 -13.56 19.68
C PRO A 108 5.17 -14.30 19.94
N GLY A 109 4.58 -14.12 21.12
CA GLY A 109 3.34 -14.79 21.53
C GLY A 109 3.51 -16.07 22.36
N PHE A 110 4.72 -16.39 22.83
CA PHE A 110 4.99 -17.49 23.76
C PHE A 110 5.53 -16.94 25.09
N GLY A 111 5.18 -17.55 26.23
CA GLY A 111 5.65 -17.11 27.55
C GLY A 111 6.92 -17.86 27.95
N SER A 112 7.77 -17.24 28.76
CA SER A 112 9.04 -17.80 29.22
C SER A 112 8.91 -19.24 29.72
N ALA A 113 9.95 -20.04 29.47
CA ALA A 113 10.01 -21.44 29.91
C ALA A 113 9.88 -21.52 31.45
N GLY A 114 8.67 -21.81 31.94
CA GLY A 114 8.38 -21.98 33.35
C GLY A 114 7.15 -21.22 33.87
N ASP A 115 6.55 -20.31 33.10
CA ASP A 115 5.30 -19.65 33.46
C ASP A 115 4.12 -20.27 32.70
N SER A 116 3.22 -20.95 33.41
CA SER A 116 2.01 -21.55 32.83
C SER A 116 1.00 -20.53 32.32
N ASN A 117 1.24 -19.23 32.49
CA ASN A 117 0.29 -18.16 32.17
C ASN A 117 0.67 -17.28 30.97
N GLY A 118 1.71 -17.62 30.20
CA GLY A 118 2.04 -16.86 28.98
C GLY A 118 2.37 -15.37 29.25
N PRO A 119 2.70 -14.58 28.22
CA PRO A 119 2.74 -13.14 28.37
C PRO A 119 1.30 -12.66 28.62
N ASN A 120 1.06 -11.95 29.73
CA ASN A 120 -0.10 -11.06 29.82
C ASN A 120 0.16 -9.90 28.85
N PRO A 121 -0.61 -9.73 27.76
CA PRO A 121 -0.39 -8.68 26.75
C PRO A 121 -0.65 -7.24 27.27
N ILE A 122 -0.82 -7.06 28.58
CA ILE A 122 -1.15 -5.79 29.25
C ILE A 122 -0.14 -5.50 30.38
N ASP A 123 1.16 -5.72 30.14
CA ASP A 123 2.19 -5.08 30.98
C ASP A 123 2.61 -3.76 30.32
N PRO A 124 1.95 -2.62 30.64
CA PRO A 124 2.31 -1.31 30.08
C PRO A 124 3.74 -0.88 30.45
N ASN A 125 4.41 -1.62 31.35
CA ASN A 125 5.78 -1.36 31.78
C ASN A 125 6.83 -2.25 31.11
N ALA A 126 6.46 -3.23 30.27
CA ALA A 126 7.43 -3.99 29.48
C ALA A 126 8.12 -3.09 28.42
N PRO A 127 9.45 -3.14 28.25
CA PRO A 127 10.13 -2.41 27.19
C PRO A 127 9.85 -3.03 25.82
N ASP A 128 9.47 -2.20 24.85
CA ASP A 128 9.41 -2.58 23.45
C ASP A 128 10.78 -2.38 22.78
N ASP A 129 11.60 -3.43 22.82
CA ASP A 129 12.92 -3.41 22.22
C ASP A 129 12.92 -3.68 20.70
N VAL A 130 11.77 -4.09 20.14
CA VAL A 130 11.58 -4.13 18.69
C VAL A 130 11.44 -2.70 18.17
N LEU A 131 10.57 -1.92 18.80
CA LEU A 131 10.40 -0.50 18.49
C LEU A 131 11.70 0.26 18.70
N LEU A 132 12.43 0.05 19.81
CA LEU A 132 13.76 0.64 20.01
C LEU A 132 14.68 0.33 18.83
N THR A 133 14.72 -0.93 18.39
CA THR A 133 15.62 -1.33 17.30
C THR A 133 15.23 -0.64 15.99
N SER A 134 13.93 -0.57 15.68
CA SER A 134 13.42 0.18 14.53
C SER A 134 13.80 1.66 14.61
N ASP A 135 13.55 2.30 15.75
CA ASP A 135 13.84 3.73 15.96
C ASP A 135 15.34 4.03 15.89
N LEU A 136 16.21 3.11 16.34
CA LEU A 136 17.65 3.23 16.15
C LEU A 136 18.05 3.17 14.68
N ILE A 137 17.45 2.26 13.89
CA ILE A 137 17.70 2.20 12.44
C ILE A 137 17.32 3.54 11.79
N ASP A 138 16.15 4.07 12.14
CA ASP A 138 15.66 5.35 11.61
C ASP A 138 16.54 6.53 12.05
N TYR A 139 16.95 6.58 13.33
CA TYR A 139 17.86 7.58 13.86
C TYR A 139 19.22 7.57 13.13
N PHE A 140 19.84 6.41 12.95
CA PHE A 140 21.13 6.31 12.25
C PHE A 140 21.01 6.56 10.74
N ALA A 141 19.86 6.25 10.13
CA ALA A 141 19.56 6.62 8.76
C ALA A 141 19.43 8.13 8.58
N GLN A 142 18.76 8.81 9.51
CA GLN A 142 18.64 10.27 9.46
C GLN A 142 19.97 10.97 9.77
N THR A 143 20.69 10.49 10.77
CA THR A 143 21.91 11.16 11.29
C THR A 143 23.14 10.88 10.44
N TYR A 144 23.30 9.64 9.95
CA TYR A 144 24.51 9.18 9.26
C TYR A 144 24.24 8.59 7.87
N GLN A 145 22.99 8.64 7.39
CA GLN A 145 22.62 8.19 6.04
C GLN A 145 23.08 6.75 5.75
N ILE A 146 22.87 5.84 6.70
CA ILE A 146 23.23 4.42 6.57
C ILE A 146 22.51 3.75 5.38
N ASN A 147 23.09 2.64 4.90
CA ASN A 147 22.43 1.76 3.95
C ASN A 147 21.35 0.92 4.67
N ARG A 148 20.08 1.30 4.52
CA ARG A 148 18.93 0.60 5.12
C ARG A 148 18.79 -0.86 4.66
N SER A 149 19.31 -1.23 3.49
CA SER A 149 19.33 -2.62 3.02
C SER A 149 20.47 -3.46 3.64
N ARG A 150 21.39 -2.83 4.39
CA ARG A 150 22.56 -3.46 5.03
C ARG A 150 22.59 -3.17 6.53
N VAL A 151 21.47 -3.42 7.19
CA VAL A 151 21.34 -3.40 8.65
C VAL A 151 21.40 -4.83 9.18
N TYR A 152 22.20 -5.07 10.21
CA TYR A 152 22.43 -6.39 10.78
C TYR A 152 22.32 -6.36 12.31
N ALA A 153 21.95 -7.49 12.91
CA ALA A 153 21.88 -7.61 14.38
C ALA A 153 22.74 -8.77 14.91
N THR A 154 23.50 -8.52 15.97
CA THR A 154 24.29 -9.53 16.69
C THR A 154 24.16 -9.32 18.20
N GLY A 155 24.49 -10.32 19.01
CA GLY A 155 24.38 -10.18 20.45
C GLY A 155 24.80 -11.41 21.21
N HIS A 156 25.08 -11.23 22.50
CA HIS A 156 25.55 -12.24 23.42
C HIS A 156 24.43 -12.67 24.38
N SER A 157 24.22 -13.98 24.58
CA SER A 157 23.27 -14.51 25.58
C SER A 157 21.87 -13.89 25.39
N GLY A 158 21.30 -13.20 26.39
CA GLY A 158 20.05 -12.42 26.27
C GLY A 158 19.93 -11.55 25.01
N GLY A 159 21.01 -10.88 24.61
CA GLY A 159 21.06 -10.10 23.36
C GLY A 159 21.06 -10.97 22.10
N GLY A 160 21.59 -12.20 22.17
CA GLY A 160 21.48 -13.19 21.11
C GLY A 160 20.05 -13.74 20.96
N PHE A 161 19.31 -13.89 22.05
CA PHE A 161 17.87 -14.17 22.00
C PHE A 161 17.10 -13.02 21.32
N MET A 162 17.43 -11.76 21.66
CA MET A 162 16.85 -10.59 20.98
C MET A 162 17.10 -10.60 19.47
N CYS A 163 18.28 -11.05 19.00
CA CYS A 163 18.54 -11.17 17.57
C CYS A 163 17.56 -12.14 16.88
N TYR A 164 17.26 -13.28 17.50
CA TYR A 164 16.24 -14.22 16.99
C TYR A 164 14.84 -13.61 17.00
N PHE A 165 14.50 -12.81 18.01
CA PHE A 165 13.22 -12.11 18.08
C PHE A 165 13.07 -11.06 16.98
N LEU A 166 14.08 -10.20 16.83
CA LEU A 166 14.13 -9.14 15.81
C LEU A 166 14.07 -9.68 14.39
N SER A 167 14.66 -10.85 14.19
CA SER A 167 14.59 -11.60 12.96
C SER A 167 13.17 -11.94 12.51
N MET A 168 12.25 -12.09 13.47
CA MET A 168 10.84 -12.40 13.23
C MET A 168 10.00 -11.13 13.17
N ALA A 169 10.35 -10.12 13.98
CA ALA A 169 9.59 -8.88 14.12
C ALA A 169 9.94 -7.79 13.08
N LEU A 170 11.18 -7.76 12.58
CA LEU A 170 11.68 -6.77 11.61
C LEU A 170 12.33 -7.42 10.36
N PRO A 171 11.70 -8.43 9.72
CA PRO A 171 12.31 -9.13 8.58
C PRO A 171 12.50 -8.22 7.34
N ASN A 172 11.85 -7.06 7.31
CA ASN A 172 11.96 -6.01 6.28
C ASN A 172 13.01 -4.93 6.60
N LYS A 173 13.53 -4.86 7.83
CA LYS A 173 14.55 -3.87 8.23
C LYS A 173 15.90 -4.50 8.60
N ILE A 174 15.99 -5.82 8.81
CA ILE A 174 17.24 -6.52 9.17
C ILE A 174 17.63 -7.55 8.09
N ALA A 175 18.79 -7.33 7.48
CA ALA A 175 19.30 -8.15 6.39
C ALA A 175 19.84 -9.51 6.82
N ALA A 176 20.38 -9.62 8.04
CA ALA A 176 20.90 -10.86 8.62
C ALA A 176 21.13 -10.72 10.13
N ILE A 177 21.14 -11.86 10.82
CA ILE A 177 21.46 -11.92 12.25
C ILE A 177 22.66 -12.83 12.55
N ALA A 178 23.41 -12.50 13.60
CA ALA A 178 24.50 -13.33 14.10
C ALA A 178 24.51 -13.48 15.63
N PRO A 179 23.61 -14.30 16.22
CA PRO A 179 23.54 -14.51 17.66
C PRO A 179 24.72 -15.33 18.20
N VAL A 180 25.14 -15.04 19.43
CA VAL A 180 26.24 -15.72 20.14
C VAL A 180 25.75 -16.25 21.49
N ALA A 181 26.01 -17.53 21.79
CA ALA A 181 25.66 -18.20 23.05
C ALA A 181 24.17 -18.06 23.43
N ALA A 182 23.28 -18.25 22.44
CA ALA A 182 21.83 -18.10 22.60
C ALA A 182 21.06 -19.26 21.96
N SER A 183 19.74 -19.21 21.92
CA SER A 183 18.90 -20.14 21.14
C SER A 183 17.55 -19.50 20.83
N LEU A 184 16.68 -20.19 20.09
CA LEU A 184 15.26 -19.83 19.99
C LEU A 184 14.45 -20.86 20.76
N TRP A 185 13.70 -20.43 21.78
CA TRP A 185 12.76 -21.31 22.49
C TRP A 185 11.35 -21.16 21.95
N ALA A 186 10.78 -22.27 21.48
CA ALA A 186 9.35 -22.37 21.20
C ALA A 186 8.89 -23.83 21.25
N ASN A 187 7.58 -24.04 21.39
CA ASN A 187 7.02 -25.38 21.29
C ASN A 187 6.82 -25.81 19.82
N GLN A 188 6.71 -27.12 19.63
CA GLN A 188 6.64 -27.70 18.29
C GLN A 188 5.41 -27.23 17.48
N THR A 189 4.28 -26.99 18.13
CA THR A 189 3.04 -26.51 17.46
C THR A 189 3.19 -25.08 16.92
N TYR A 190 3.71 -24.16 17.73
CA TYR A 190 3.97 -22.78 17.32
C TYR A 190 5.00 -22.76 16.18
N GLN A 191 6.07 -23.54 16.31
CA GLN A 191 7.14 -23.61 15.31
C GLN A 191 6.64 -24.18 13.98
N THR A 192 5.85 -25.26 14.00
CA THR A 192 5.23 -25.79 12.78
C THR A 192 4.32 -24.73 12.15
N ASN A 193 3.44 -24.08 12.90
CA ASN A 193 2.53 -23.09 12.34
C ASN A 193 3.28 -21.87 11.78
N TYR A 194 4.24 -21.30 12.52
CA TYR A 194 4.95 -20.10 12.10
C TYR A 194 5.86 -20.34 10.89
N PHE A 195 6.70 -21.40 10.95
CA PHE A 195 7.68 -21.66 9.89
C PHE A 195 7.10 -22.40 8.67
N THR A 196 5.94 -23.08 8.79
CA THR A 196 5.35 -23.87 7.68
C THR A 196 4.06 -23.32 7.08
N ALA A 197 3.38 -22.36 7.72
CA ALA A 197 2.13 -21.76 7.19
C ALA A 197 2.33 -20.62 6.17
N GLY A 198 3.57 -20.35 5.73
CA GLY A 198 3.87 -19.29 4.75
C GLY A 198 3.98 -17.87 5.32
N ASN A 199 3.87 -17.71 6.64
CA ASN A 199 3.95 -16.41 7.33
C ASN A 199 5.39 -15.98 7.68
N TYR A 200 6.35 -16.90 7.66
CA TYR A 200 7.75 -16.61 7.95
C TYR A 200 8.49 -16.11 6.71
N THR A 201 9.08 -14.91 6.79
CA THR A 201 10.05 -14.39 5.81
C THR A 201 11.45 -14.86 6.21
N PRO A 202 12.11 -15.77 5.47
CA PRO A 202 13.41 -16.30 5.87
C PRO A 202 14.51 -15.24 5.79
N ILE A 203 15.27 -15.11 6.88
CA ILE A 203 16.47 -14.27 6.91
C ILE A 203 17.75 -15.11 7.09
N PRO A 204 18.89 -14.69 6.51
CA PRO A 204 20.18 -15.31 6.76
C PRO A 204 20.58 -15.27 8.24
N VAL A 205 21.08 -16.40 8.76
CA VAL A 205 21.55 -16.52 10.15
C VAL A 205 22.96 -17.13 10.24
N MET A 206 23.83 -16.53 11.06
CA MET A 206 25.08 -17.14 11.51
C MET A 206 25.10 -17.23 13.03
N HIS A 207 24.96 -18.42 13.58
CA HIS A 207 25.00 -18.61 15.03
C HIS A 207 26.37 -19.08 15.48
N ILE A 208 26.85 -18.56 16.62
CA ILE A 208 28.10 -18.98 17.24
C ILE A 208 27.83 -19.52 18.65
N HIS A 209 28.30 -20.73 18.95
CA HIS A 209 28.06 -21.36 20.26
C HIS A 209 29.21 -22.26 20.70
N SER A 210 29.43 -22.38 22.00
CA SER A 210 30.29 -23.40 22.60
C SER A 210 29.59 -24.74 22.68
N ALA A 211 30.26 -25.84 22.29
CA ALA A 211 29.70 -27.18 22.45
C ALA A 211 29.40 -27.45 23.93
N GLY A 212 30.32 -27.11 24.82
CA GLY A 212 30.18 -27.33 26.26
C GLY A 212 29.47 -26.20 27.02
N ASP A 213 28.71 -25.32 26.36
CA ASP A 213 28.03 -24.20 27.04
C ASP A 213 27.19 -24.72 28.24
N PRO A 214 27.49 -24.28 29.48
CA PRO A 214 26.82 -24.76 30.68
C PRO A 214 25.49 -24.04 30.97
N THR A 215 25.16 -22.99 30.22
CA THR A 215 24.03 -22.10 30.51
C THR A 215 22.93 -22.20 29.46
N VAL A 216 23.27 -22.10 28.17
CA VAL A 216 22.30 -22.23 27.07
C VAL A 216 22.67 -23.41 26.20
N THR A 217 21.72 -24.29 25.90
CA THR A 217 22.02 -25.42 25.03
C THR A 217 22.15 -24.99 23.56
N PRO A 218 23.18 -25.45 22.84
CA PRO A 218 23.34 -25.19 21.42
C PRO A 218 22.12 -25.61 20.55
N PRO A 219 21.68 -24.79 19.57
CA PRO A 219 20.49 -25.06 18.73
C PRO A 219 20.79 -26.05 17.57
N ILE A 220 21.33 -27.21 17.91
CA ILE A 220 21.82 -28.26 16.99
C ILE A 220 21.32 -29.64 17.45
N GLN A 221 20.84 -30.48 16.53
CA GLN A 221 20.48 -31.89 16.78
C GLN A 221 21.58 -32.84 16.24
N PRO A 222 21.60 -34.13 16.55
CA PRO A 222 21.38 -34.65 17.90
C PRO A 222 22.54 -34.23 18.81
N TYR A 223 22.58 -32.98 19.28
CA TYR A 223 23.47 -32.64 20.38
C TYR A 223 22.86 -33.25 21.66
N PRO A 224 23.62 -33.99 22.49
CA PRO A 224 23.07 -34.88 23.53
C PRO A 224 22.27 -34.19 24.64
N LYS A 225 22.18 -32.85 24.60
CA LYS A 225 21.50 -32.02 25.60
C LYS A 225 20.37 -31.13 25.05
N THR A 226 20.06 -31.14 23.75
CA THR A 226 19.10 -30.20 23.14
C THR A 226 17.67 -30.45 23.64
N PRO A 227 17.08 -29.54 24.45
CA PRO A 227 15.72 -29.70 24.98
C PRO A 227 14.66 -29.68 23.88
N ALA A 228 13.49 -30.26 24.16
CA ALA A 228 12.36 -30.34 23.22
C ALA A 228 11.79 -28.98 22.75
N TYR A 229 12.15 -27.89 23.44
CA TYR A 229 11.72 -26.52 23.13
C TYR A 229 12.81 -25.68 22.42
N VAL A 230 14.02 -26.20 22.22
CA VAL A 230 15.10 -25.52 21.48
C VAL A 230 15.04 -25.93 20.01
N TRP A 231 14.81 -24.96 19.12
CA TRP A 231 14.65 -25.24 17.68
C TRP A 231 15.99 -25.33 16.94
N PRO A 232 16.19 -26.29 16.01
CA PRO A 232 17.41 -26.38 15.22
C PRO A 232 17.58 -25.19 14.27
N ILE A 233 18.81 -24.68 14.17
CA ILE A 233 19.15 -23.57 13.26
C ILE A 233 18.93 -23.91 11.78
N SER A 234 18.99 -25.18 11.37
CA SER A 234 18.76 -25.59 9.97
C SER A 234 17.40 -25.13 9.44
N THR A 235 16.41 -25.00 10.33
CA THR A 235 15.04 -24.64 9.95
C THR A 235 14.89 -23.16 9.61
N TYR A 236 15.83 -22.30 10.06
CA TYR A 236 15.85 -20.88 9.69
C TYR A 236 16.16 -20.66 8.20
N ALA A 237 16.81 -21.63 7.55
CA ALA A 237 17.19 -21.54 6.13
C ALA A 237 16.01 -21.74 5.16
N GLY A 238 14.80 -22.07 5.64
CA GLY A 238 13.54 -22.10 4.88
C GLY A 238 12.92 -23.49 4.69
N LEU A 239 11.74 -23.54 4.06
CA LEU A 239 10.93 -24.77 3.94
C LEU A 239 11.58 -25.91 3.14
N GLY A 240 12.46 -25.58 2.17
CA GLY A 240 13.21 -26.57 1.37
C GLY A 240 14.53 -27.02 1.99
N CYS A 241 14.81 -26.55 3.19
CA CYS A 241 16.12 -26.54 3.84
C CYS A 241 16.17 -27.36 5.14
N ASN A 242 15.03 -27.93 5.51
CA ASN A 242 14.75 -28.57 6.81
C ASN A 242 15.39 -29.96 7.00
N ASN A 243 16.51 -30.26 6.33
CA ASN A 243 17.22 -31.52 6.54
C ASN A 243 18.46 -31.30 7.40
N TRP A 244 18.28 -31.45 8.71
CA TRP A 244 19.33 -31.33 9.70
C TRP A 244 20.55 -32.26 9.43
N ASN A 245 20.33 -33.41 8.79
CA ASN A 245 21.40 -34.36 8.48
C ASN A 245 22.23 -33.97 7.25
N SER A 246 21.95 -32.81 6.63
CA SER A 246 22.61 -32.35 5.42
C SER A 246 23.29 -31.00 5.66
N TYR A 247 24.58 -31.04 5.98
CA TYR A 247 25.43 -29.86 6.11
C TYR A 247 26.84 -30.15 5.60
N THR A 248 27.57 -29.10 5.27
CA THR A 248 29.01 -29.16 5.01
C THR A 248 29.77 -28.63 6.21
N THR A 249 30.77 -29.40 6.67
CA THR A 249 31.66 -29.00 7.77
C THR A 249 32.94 -28.39 7.20
N THR A 250 33.33 -27.23 7.73
CA THR A 250 34.62 -26.59 7.46
C THR A 250 35.31 -26.29 8.79
N ALA A 251 36.48 -26.86 9.03
CA ALA A 251 37.29 -26.52 10.20
C ALA A 251 37.87 -25.11 10.01
N LEU A 252 37.53 -24.16 10.90
CA LEU A 252 38.11 -22.81 10.89
C LEU A 252 39.50 -22.82 11.53
N ASN A 253 39.65 -23.61 12.61
CA ASN A 253 40.92 -23.92 13.28
C ASN A 253 40.76 -25.24 14.09
N PRO A 254 41.79 -25.76 14.78
CA PRO A 254 41.68 -27.03 15.52
C PRO A 254 40.52 -27.09 16.54
N ASN A 255 40.11 -25.95 17.09
CA ASN A 255 39.14 -25.81 18.16
C ASN A 255 37.76 -25.30 17.69
N VAL A 256 37.59 -24.97 16.40
CA VAL A 256 36.38 -24.32 15.89
C VAL A 256 35.98 -24.90 14.54
N ASP A 257 34.74 -25.40 14.47
CA ASP A 257 34.14 -25.92 13.25
C ASP A 257 32.98 -25.02 12.79
N SER A 258 32.79 -24.90 11.47
CA SER A 258 31.67 -24.21 10.85
C SER A 258 30.83 -25.21 10.06
N LEU A 259 29.55 -25.33 10.43
CA LEU A 259 28.56 -26.13 9.72
C LEU A 259 27.71 -25.20 8.85
N THR A 260 27.66 -25.45 7.55
CA THR A 260 26.78 -24.70 6.64
C THR A 260 25.63 -25.59 6.22
N PHE A 261 24.41 -25.11 6.51
CA PHE A 261 23.16 -25.75 6.09
C PHE A 261 22.67 -25.08 4.81
N CYS A 262 22.05 -25.88 3.95
CA CYS A 262 21.48 -25.48 2.65
C CYS A 262 22.45 -24.99 1.60
N SER A 263 22.53 -25.75 0.49
CA SER A 263 23.23 -25.36 -0.73
C SER A 263 22.40 -24.46 -1.65
N SER A 264 21.09 -24.36 -1.44
CA SER A 264 20.16 -23.46 -2.14
C SER A 264 19.17 -22.84 -1.15
N GLY A 265 18.89 -21.54 -1.23
CA GLY A 265 18.05 -20.79 -0.26
C GLY A 265 18.81 -19.77 0.59
N LYS A 266 18.20 -19.29 1.69
CA LYS A 266 18.84 -18.34 2.62
C LYS A 266 19.83 -19.09 3.53
N LYS A 267 21.08 -18.64 3.58
CA LYS A 267 22.19 -19.35 4.22
C LYS A 267 22.03 -19.40 5.75
N ALA A 268 22.12 -20.59 6.33
CA ALA A 268 22.28 -20.78 7.78
C ALA A 268 23.65 -21.37 8.09
N VAL A 269 24.40 -20.69 8.96
CA VAL A 269 25.74 -21.09 9.39
C VAL A 269 25.75 -21.29 10.89
N PHE A 270 26.30 -22.41 11.35
CA PHE A 270 26.50 -22.71 12.76
C PHE A 270 27.99 -22.88 13.04
N VAL A 271 28.58 -21.96 13.77
CA VAL A 271 29.99 -22.00 14.19
C VAL A 271 30.02 -22.54 15.62
N ILE A 272 30.68 -23.68 15.81
CA ILE A 272 30.78 -24.35 17.09
C ILE A 272 32.22 -24.36 17.59
N THR A 273 32.44 -23.87 18.81
CA THR A 273 33.73 -23.96 19.51
C THR A 273 33.74 -25.22 20.40
N LYS A 274 34.90 -25.86 20.54
CA LYS A 274 35.07 -27.12 21.30
C LYS A 274 35.35 -26.91 22.80
N ASP A 275 35.29 -25.67 23.26
CA ASP A 275 35.41 -25.30 24.68
C ASP A 275 34.11 -25.55 25.44
N ALA A 276 34.05 -25.08 26.69
CA ALA A 276 32.89 -25.21 27.57
C ALA A 276 32.59 -23.87 28.26
N THR A 277 32.32 -22.84 27.46
CA THR A 277 32.12 -21.46 27.93
C THR A 277 30.77 -20.90 27.52
N HIS A 278 30.10 -20.16 28.42
CA HIS A 278 28.98 -19.30 28.08
C HIS A 278 29.48 -17.87 27.88
N GLY A 279 29.97 -17.55 26.68
CA GLY A 279 30.65 -16.28 26.45
C GLY A 279 30.86 -15.95 24.98
N TRP A 280 31.24 -14.69 24.73
CA TRP A 280 31.74 -14.29 23.42
C TRP A 280 33.10 -14.96 23.16
N PRO A 281 33.26 -15.72 22.07
CA PRO A 281 34.39 -16.63 21.95
C PRO A 281 35.71 -15.91 21.70
N SER A 282 36.76 -16.36 22.39
CA SER A 282 38.15 -15.90 22.21
C SER A 282 38.99 -16.86 21.36
N ALA A 283 38.50 -18.07 21.09
CA ALA A 283 39.19 -19.10 20.31
C ALA A 283 39.40 -18.74 18.83
N PHE A 284 38.74 -17.70 18.33
CA PHE A 284 38.88 -17.14 16.99
C PHE A 284 38.37 -15.70 16.96
N ASN A 285 38.61 -14.97 15.86
CA ASN A 285 38.08 -13.61 15.70
C ASN A 285 36.59 -13.64 15.32
N ALA A 286 35.73 -13.72 16.35
CA ALA A 286 34.28 -13.79 16.20
C ALA A 286 33.72 -12.59 15.43
N ALA A 287 34.12 -11.36 15.78
CA ALA A 287 33.68 -10.14 15.12
C ALA A 287 33.97 -10.13 13.62
N GLN A 288 35.19 -10.54 13.22
CA GLN A 288 35.57 -10.60 11.81
C GLN A 288 34.77 -11.68 11.06
N THR A 289 34.51 -12.81 11.70
CA THR A 289 33.69 -13.90 11.12
C THR A 289 32.24 -13.46 10.93
N ILE A 290 31.65 -12.81 11.95
CA ILE A 290 30.30 -12.22 11.88
C ILE A 290 30.22 -11.21 10.73
N TRP A 291 31.20 -10.31 10.63
CA TRP A 291 31.21 -9.33 9.54
C TRP A 291 31.37 -9.99 8.16
N ASN A 292 32.23 -10.99 8.03
CA ASN A 292 32.41 -11.72 6.78
C ASN A 292 31.12 -12.40 6.32
N PHE A 293 30.26 -12.81 7.26
CA PHE A 293 28.90 -13.24 6.96
C PHE A 293 28.01 -12.06 6.56
N PHE A 294 27.86 -11.04 7.42
CA PHE A 294 26.99 -9.89 7.18
C PHE A 294 27.25 -9.18 5.86
N LYS A 295 28.51 -8.92 5.50
CA LYS A 295 28.85 -8.19 4.27
C LYS A 295 28.40 -8.88 2.97
N THR A 296 28.04 -10.16 3.04
CA THR A 296 27.50 -10.94 1.92
C THR A 296 25.98 -10.98 1.89
N GLN A 297 25.33 -10.40 2.90
CA GLN A 297 23.89 -10.35 3.04
C GLN A 297 23.40 -8.91 2.86
N GLN A 298 22.24 -8.78 2.23
CA GLN A 298 21.48 -7.55 2.18
C GLN A 298 20.01 -7.95 2.10
N LEU A 299 19.14 -7.08 2.59
CA LEU A 299 17.73 -7.15 2.21
C LEU A 299 17.65 -7.13 0.67
N PRO A 300 16.60 -7.71 0.07
CA PRO A 300 16.27 -7.35 -1.31
C PRO A 300 16.38 -5.84 -1.39
N ALA A 301 17.17 -5.33 -2.34
CA ALA A 301 17.38 -3.90 -2.43
C ALA A 301 16.00 -3.25 -2.33
N ALA A 302 15.84 -2.26 -1.44
CA ALA A 302 14.79 -1.28 -1.65
C ALA A 302 14.87 -0.94 -3.15
N PRO A 303 13.73 -1.01 -3.88
CA PRO A 303 13.77 -1.09 -5.34
C PRO A 303 14.79 -0.07 -5.83
N VAL A 304 15.84 -0.55 -6.48
CA VAL A 304 17.03 0.26 -6.76
C VAL A 304 16.54 1.48 -7.52
N SER A 305 16.76 2.70 -7.00
CA SER A 305 16.56 3.97 -7.72
C SER A 305 16.78 3.73 -9.21
N SER A 306 15.75 3.92 -10.02
CA SER A 306 15.75 3.53 -11.42
C SER A 306 16.94 4.20 -12.08
N ASP A 307 17.80 3.41 -12.72
CA ASP A 307 18.98 3.95 -13.41
C ASP A 307 18.54 4.84 -14.59
N PHE A 308 17.24 4.81 -14.96
CA PHE A 308 16.62 5.69 -15.95
C PHE A 308 16.28 7.08 -15.43
N GLY A 309 16.34 7.36 -14.13
CA GLY A 309 15.71 8.57 -13.59
C GLY A 309 14.23 8.65 -13.99
N ASN A 310 13.73 9.86 -14.30
CA ASN A 310 12.36 10.08 -14.76
C ASN A 310 12.20 9.83 -16.28
N HIS A 311 12.94 8.91 -16.90
CA HIS A 311 12.78 8.61 -18.34
C HIS A 311 11.93 7.37 -18.62
N LEU A 312 11.95 6.35 -17.78
CA LEU A 312 11.16 5.14 -17.97
C LEU A 312 10.05 5.07 -16.92
N LYS A 313 8.81 4.92 -17.39
CA LYS A 313 7.61 4.89 -16.57
C LYS A 313 6.92 3.55 -16.71
N ILE A 314 6.59 2.98 -15.57
CA ILE A 314 5.85 1.74 -15.42
C ILE A 314 4.78 1.97 -14.35
N ASP A 315 3.81 1.07 -14.29
CA ASP A 315 3.03 0.94 -13.06
C ASP A 315 4.00 0.45 -11.98
N GLN A 316 4.22 1.26 -10.94
CA GLN A 316 5.23 0.97 -9.93
C GLN A 316 4.90 -0.31 -9.14
N PHE A 317 3.61 -0.60 -8.92
CA PHE A 317 3.17 -1.82 -8.24
C PHE A 317 3.22 -3.03 -9.19
N GLY A 318 2.81 -2.82 -10.45
CA GLY A 318 2.96 -3.78 -11.52
C GLY A 318 1.72 -3.95 -12.39
N TYR A 319 1.48 -5.16 -12.91
CA TYR A 319 0.46 -5.40 -13.93
C TYR A 319 -0.33 -6.69 -13.73
N LEU A 320 -1.62 -6.67 -14.07
CA LEU A 320 -2.41 -7.88 -14.18
C LEU A 320 -1.95 -8.72 -15.39
N PRO A 321 -1.94 -10.07 -15.33
CA PRO A 321 -1.46 -10.95 -16.39
C PRO A 321 -2.07 -10.69 -17.78
N LEU A 322 -3.34 -10.33 -17.86
CA LEU A 322 -4.03 -10.11 -19.14
C LEU A 322 -4.15 -8.63 -19.53
N ALA A 323 -3.63 -7.72 -18.70
CA ALA A 323 -3.60 -6.30 -19.03
C ALA A 323 -2.69 -6.03 -20.23
N LYS A 324 -2.99 -4.94 -20.94
CA LYS A 324 -2.02 -4.30 -21.83
C LYS A 324 -0.93 -3.65 -20.98
N LYS A 325 0.32 -4.10 -21.14
CA LYS A 325 1.49 -3.71 -20.32
C LYS A 325 2.48 -2.97 -21.21
N ILE A 326 2.66 -1.69 -20.93
CA ILE A 326 3.53 -0.81 -21.71
C ILE A 326 4.39 -0.03 -20.72
N ALA A 327 5.70 -0.11 -20.88
CA ALA A 327 6.62 0.85 -20.30
C ALA A 327 6.74 2.05 -21.24
N VAL A 328 6.55 3.24 -20.69
CA VAL A 328 6.62 4.51 -21.42
C VAL A 328 8.00 5.10 -21.22
N ILE A 329 8.79 5.18 -22.28
CA ILE A 329 10.09 5.85 -22.27
C ILE A 329 9.90 7.25 -22.83
N SER A 330 10.36 8.29 -22.12
CA SER A 330 10.20 9.67 -22.57
C SER A 330 11.49 10.46 -22.61
N SER A 331 11.53 11.38 -23.56
CA SER A 331 12.55 12.41 -23.74
C SER A 331 11.83 13.77 -23.71
N PRO A 332 11.89 14.49 -22.58
CA PRO A 332 11.34 15.82 -22.46
C PRO A 332 11.82 16.77 -23.56
N GLN A 333 10.90 17.56 -24.11
CA GLN A 333 11.19 18.62 -25.08
C GLN A 333 10.72 19.99 -24.56
N THR A 334 9.67 19.99 -23.73
CA THR A 334 9.08 21.17 -23.09
C THR A 334 8.79 20.88 -21.61
N GLY A 335 8.89 21.90 -20.76
CA GLY A 335 8.66 21.83 -19.31
C GLY A 335 9.95 21.97 -18.49
N TYR A 336 9.83 21.87 -17.16
CA TYR A 336 10.93 22.07 -16.20
C TYR A 336 12.13 21.14 -16.44
N ASN A 337 11.88 19.97 -17.04
CA ASN A 337 12.87 18.95 -17.34
C ASN A 337 13.28 18.90 -18.82
N ALA A 338 12.99 19.92 -19.63
CA ALA A 338 13.32 19.92 -21.07
C ALA A 338 14.82 19.74 -21.40
N SER A 339 15.71 20.08 -20.46
CA SER A 339 17.15 19.86 -20.60
C SER A 339 17.59 18.41 -20.39
N ASP A 340 16.74 17.58 -19.80
CA ASP A 340 17.02 16.18 -19.46
C ASP A 340 16.67 15.28 -20.65
N THR A 341 17.46 15.36 -21.72
CA THR A 341 17.17 14.62 -22.95
C THR A 341 17.53 13.15 -22.83
N PHE A 342 16.65 12.27 -23.30
CA PHE A 342 16.90 10.84 -23.38
C PHE A 342 16.73 10.33 -24.82
N THR A 343 17.44 9.26 -25.16
CA THR A 343 17.23 8.54 -26.43
C THR A 343 17.27 7.06 -26.12
N PRO A 344 16.16 6.31 -26.31
CA PRO A 344 16.15 4.88 -26.03
C PRO A 344 17.08 4.14 -26.97
N SER A 345 17.73 3.10 -26.46
CA SER A 345 18.41 2.12 -27.32
C SER A 345 17.40 1.30 -28.13
N THR A 346 17.89 0.62 -29.17
CA THR A 346 17.06 -0.22 -30.05
C THR A 346 16.59 -1.52 -29.41
N THR A 347 17.19 -1.94 -28.29
CA THR A 347 16.92 -3.24 -27.66
C THR A 347 16.60 -3.04 -26.19
N TYR A 348 15.37 -3.39 -25.84
CA TYR A 348 14.88 -3.44 -24.46
C TYR A 348 14.51 -4.87 -24.13
N GLN A 349 14.73 -5.25 -22.87
CA GLN A 349 14.41 -6.57 -22.34
C GLN A 349 13.49 -6.42 -21.14
N LEU A 350 12.55 -7.35 -20.99
CA LEU A 350 11.97 -7.66 -19.70
C LEU A 350 12.80 -8.80 -19.11
N ARG A 351 13.28 -8.61 -17.89
CA ARG A 351 14.09 -9.61 -17.18
C ARG A 351 13.43 -10.00 -15.87
N ASN A 352 13.59 -11.26 -15.50
CA ASN A 352 13.17 -11.75 -14.19
C ASN A 352 14.07 -11.13 -13.11
N ALA A 353 13.47 -10.50 -12.11
CA ALA A 353 14.21 -9.76 -11.09
C ALA A 353 15.01 -10.65 -10.11
N THR A 354 14.70 -11.95 -10.05
CA THR A 354 15.37 -12.89 -9.13
C THR A 354 16.64 -13.49 -9.72
N ASN A 355 16.62 -13.87 -11.01
CA ASN A 355 17.71 -14.61 -11.64
C ASN A 355 18.27 -13.93 -12.90
N ASP A 356 17.83 -12.71 -13.19
CA ASP A 356 18.25 -11.90 -14.35
C ASP A 356 17.93 -12.52 -15.73
N ALA A 357 17.12 -13.58 -15.78
CA ALA A 357 16.79 -14.23 -17.04
C ALA A 357 15.94 -13.33 -17.93
N VAL A 358 16.34 -13.18 -19.19
CA VAL A 358 15.56 -12.48 -20.22
C VAL A 358 14.29 -13.29 -20.51
N VAL A 359 13.13 -12.72 -20.21
CA VAL A 359 11.81 -13.33 -20.49
C VAL A 359 11.16 -12.75 -21.74
N PHE A 360 11.49 -11.53 -22.10
CA PHE A 360 11.03 -10.89 -23.33
C PHE A 360 12.06 -9.90 -23.83
N GLN A 361 12.13 -9.71 -25.14
CA GLN A 361 12.98 -8.73 -25.78
C GLN A 361 12.22 -8.08 -26.94
N GLY A 362 12.39 -6.77 -27.10
CA GLY A 362 11.77 -6.02 -28.18
C GLY A 362 12.41 -4.65 -28.39
N THR A 363 11.92 -3.94 -29.40
CA THR A 363 12.35 -2.58 -29.74
C THR A 363 11.26 -1.59 -29.33
N PRO A 364 11.57 -0.53 -28.56
CA PRO A 364 10.60 0.51 -28.26
C PRO A 364 10.11 1.20 -29.53
N VAL A 365 8.79 1.40 -29.65
CA VAL A 365 8.16 2.04 -30.82
C VAL A 365 7.89 3.51 -30.51
N ALA A 366 8.35 4.42 -31.37
CA ALA A 366 8.09 5.84 -31.23
C ALA A 366 6.58 6.12 -31.31
N TRP A 367 6.03 6.80 -30.31
CA TRP A 367 4.64 7.24 -30.32
C TRP A 367 4.44 8.31 -31.39
N ASN A 368 3.33 8.20 -32.14
CA ASN A 368 2.92 9.16 -33.17
C ASN A 368 4.07 9.61 -34.10
N SER A 369 4.82 8.64 -34.63
CA SER A 369 5.96 8.87 -35.53
C SER A 369 7.04 9.80 -34.95
N GLY A 370 7.21 9.81 -33.62
CA GLY A 370 8.23 10.60 -32.92
C GLY A 370 7.84 12.06 -32.68
N ALA A 371 6.55 12.40 -32.80
CA ALA A 371 6.02 13.71 -32.45
C ALA A 371 6.16 14.00 -30.94
N THR A 372 6.30 15.27 -30.60
CA THR A 372 6.17 15.72 -29.21
C THR A 372 4.70 15.72 -28.80
N HIS A 373 4.36 14.99 -27.75
CA HIS A 373 3.01 14.97 -27.19
C HIS A 373 2.69 16.32 -26.53
N ALA A 374 1.63 16.99 -26.99
CA ALA A 374 1.33 18.36 -26.60
C ALA A 374 1.04 18.53 -25.09
N GLN A 375 0.32 17.59 -24.46
CA GLN A 375 -0.06 17.73 -23.05
C GLN A 375 1.10 17.44 -22.08
N SER A 376 2.05 16.58 -22.45
CA SER A 376 3.22 16.28 -21.60
C SER A 376 4.46 17.08 -21.97
N GLY A 377 4.57 17.54 -23.21
CA GLY A 377 5.79 18.16 -23.74
C GLY A 377 6.92 17.16 -24.00
N ASP A 378 6.62 15.87 -24.13
CA ASP A 378 7.63 14.81 -24.30
C ASP A 378 7.56 14.17 -25.69
N LYS A 379 8.72 13.76 -26.22
CA LYS A 379 8.76 12.65 -27.19
C LYS A 379 8.74 11.33 -26.43
N VAL A 380 7.99 10.36 -26.94
CA VAL A 380 7.71 9.12 -26.21
C VAL A 380 7.94 7.89 -27.09
N TRP A 381 8.38 6.81 -26.47
CA TRP A 381 8.43 5.47 -27.04
C TRP A 381 7.72 4.48 -26.12
N TRP A 382 7.11 3.46 -26.72
CA TRP A 382 6.41 2.40 -26.01
C TRP A 382 7.18 1.09 -26.14
N PHE A 383 7.53 0.52 -25.00
CA PHE A 383 7.99 -0.86 -24.91
C PHE A 383 6.83 -1.74 -24.43
N ASP A 384 6.22 -2.46 -25.37
CA ASP A 384 5.06 -3.32 -25.12
C ASP A 384 5.51 -4.75 -24.84
N PHE A 385 5.27 -5.20 -23.61
CA PHE A 385 5.55 -6.56 -23.13
C PHE A 385 4.27 -7.29 -22.73
N SER A 386 3.13 -6.92 -23.31
CA SER A 386 1.82 -7.47 -22.98
C SER A 386 1.71 -8.99 -23.19
N SER A 387 2.54 -9.55 -24.07
CA SER A 387 2.62 -11.00 -24.31
C SER A 387 3.12 -11.78 -23.09
N VAL A 388 3.82 -11.13 -22.16
CA VAL A 388 4.23 -11.74 -20.89
C VAL A 388 3.06 -11.71 -19.93
N GLN A 389 2.53 -12.90 -19.64
CA GLN A 389 1.41 -13.10 -18.72
C GLN A 389 1.81 -13.95 -17.51
N THR A 390 3.00 -14.57 -17.56
CA THR A 390 3.51 -15.44 -16.50
C THR A 390 3.70 -14.63 -15.22
N PRO A 391 3.07 -15.04 -14.10
CA PRO A 391 3.28 -14.33 -12.85
C PRO A 391 4.74 -14.36 -12.38
N GLY A 392 5.21 -13.26 -11.82
CA GLY A 392 6.58 -13.11 -11.32
C GLY A 392 6.96 -11.66 -11.08
N THR A 393 8.17 -11.43 -10.58
CA THR A 393 8.76 -10.10 -10.42
C THR A 393 9.74 -9.84 -11.56
N TYR A 394 9.61 -8.69 -12.19
CA TYR A 394 10.34 -8.32 -13.40
C TYR A 394 10.88 -6.91 -13.33
N TYR A 395 11.82 -6.59 -14.22
CA TYR A 395 12.22 -5.22 -14.48
C TYR A 395 12.49 -5.03 -15.98
N VAL A 396 12.37 -3.79 -16.46
CA VAL A 396 12.71 -3.41 -17.83
C VAL A 396 14.17 -2.98 -17.91
N TYR A 397 14.89 -3.45 -18.91
CA TYR A 397 16.32 -3.23 -19.09
C TYR A 397 16.63 -2.66 -20.49
N ASP A 398 17.31 -1.51 -20.55
CA ASP A 398 17.87 -0.93 -21.78
C ASP A 398 19.27 -1.52 -21.99
N VAL A 399 19.39 -2.39 -23.00
CA VAL A 399 20.63 -3.15 -23.28
C VAL A 399 21.77 -2.23 -23.73
N GLY A 400 21.48 -1.17 -24.48
CA GLY A 400 22.52 -0.31 -25.06
C GLY A 400 23.04 0.74 -24.07
N LYS A 401 22.32 0.98 -22.97
CA LYS A 401 22.72 1.93 -21.92
C LYS A 401 23.05 1.30 -20.59
N ASP A 402 22.82 0.00 -20.43
CA ASP A 402 22.99 -0.73 -19.18
C ASP A 402 22.19 -0.08 -18.04
N LYS A 403 20.90 0.18 -18.29
CA LYS A 403 19.98 0.79 -17.33
C LYS A 403 18.80 -0.14 -17.05
N LYS A 404 18.42 -0.26 -15.77
CA LYS A 404 17.25 -1.03 -15.32
C LYS A 404 16.19 -0.13 -14.68
N SER A 405 14.93 -0.48 -14.88
CA SER A 405 13.83 0.05 -14.09
C SER A 405 13.87 -0.55 -12.69
N TYR A 406 13.04 -0.01 -11.81
CA TYR A 406 12.62 -0.70 -10.60
C TYR A 406 11.98 -2.06 -10.91
N PRO A 407 12.10 -3.04 -9.99
CA PRO A 407 11.30 -4.25 -10.04
C PRO A 407 9.81 -3.95 -9.85
N PHE A 408 8.97 -4.68 -10.57
CA PHE A 408 7.51 -4.66 -10.43
C PHE A 408 6.96 -6.07 -10.62
N SER A 409 5.72 -6.31 -10.18
CA SER A 409 5.10 -7.63 -10.29
C SER A 409 4.19 -7.77 -11.49
N ILE A 410 4.14 -8.94 -12.10
CA ILE A 410 2.98 -9.37 -12.90
C ILE A 410 2.29 -10.45 -12.09
N ASN A 411 1.07 -10.23 -11.61
CA ASN A 411 0.27 -11.24 -10.92
C ASN A 411 -1.20 -10.80 -10.79
N ASN A 412 -2.09 -11.73 -10.42
CA ASN A 412 -3.53 -11.46 -10.28
C ASN A 412 -3.91 -10.66 -9.02
N THR A 413 -2.98 -10.50 -8.09
CA THR A 413 -3.18 -9.88 -6.77
C THR A 413 -2.45 -8.54 -6.64
N VAL A 414 -1.95 -7.99 -7.75
CA VAL A 414 -0.93 -6.93 -7.75
C VAL A 414 -1.43 -5.63 -7.12
N TYR A 415 -2.74 -5.44 -7.12
CA TYR A 415 -3.41 -4.28 -6.55
C TYR A 415 -4.14 -4.55 -5.24
N GLN A 416 -4.07 -5.76 -4.66
CA GLN A 416 -4.80 -6.08 -3.42
C GLN A 416 -4.35 -5.22 -2.25
N ASP A 417 -3.04 -5.11 -2.03
CA ASP A 417 -2.50 -4.30 -0.93
C ASP A 417 -2.67 -2.80 -1.23
N VAL A 418 -2.56 -2.40 -2.50
CA VAL A 418 -2.85 -1.02 -2.94
C VAL A 418 -4.29 -0.63 -2.60
N LEU A 419 -5.25 -1.51 -2.91
CA LEU A 419 -6.66 -1.31 -2.58
C LEU A 419 -6.90 -1.22 -1.06
N LYS A 420 -6.19 -2.05 -0.29
CA LYS A 420 -6.22 -2.05 1.17
C LYS A 420 -5.78 -0.71 1.73
N GLN A 421 -4.58 -0.25 1.39
CA GLN A 421 -4.05 1.02 1.90
C GLN A 421 -4.88 2.21 1.43
N ALA A 422 -5.31 2.21 0.16
CA ALA A 422 -6.19 3.24 -0.37
C ALA A 422 -7.52 3.32 0.41
N THR A 423 -8.07 2.19 0.87
CA THR A 423 -9.30 2.18 1.66
C THR A 423 -9.04 2.60 3.12
N ARG A 424 -7.90 2.20 3.71
CA ARG A 424 -7.51 2.61 5.08
C ARG A 424 -7.35 4.12 5.26
N VAL A 425 -7.20 4.88 4.18
CA VAL A 425 -7.24 6.36 4.22
C VAL A 425 -8.48 6.87 4.98
N PHE A 426 -9.65 6.27 4.77
CA PHE A 426 -10.87 6.68 5.46
C PHE A 426 -10.82 6.45 6.97
N TYR A 427 -10.16 5.38 7.44
CA TYR A 427 -9.87 5.15 8.86
C TYR A 427 -9.05 6.31 9.45
N TYR A 428 -8.01 6.76 8.74
CA TYR A 428 -7.21 7.91 9.15
C TYR A 428 -8.01 9.23 9.08
N GLN A 429 -8.99 9.34 8.19
CA GLN A 429 -9.92 10.48 8.11
C GLN A 429 -11.04 10.47 9.15
N ARG A 430 -11.24 9.41 9.96
CA ARG A 430 -12.34 9.36 10.96
C ARG A 430 -12.23 10.50 12.00
N SER A 431 -13.24 11.36 12.09
CA SER A 431 -13.39 12.36 13.15
C SER A 431 -13.99 11.75 14.41
N GLY A 432 -13.62 12.22 15.61
CA GLY A 432 -14.17 11.71 16.87
C GLY A 432 -13.73 10.28 17.22
N PHE A 433 -12.70 9.76 16.56
CA PHE A 433 -12.17 8.41 16.77
C PHE A 433 -10.65 8.45 16.95
N ALA A 434 -10.14 7.69 17.93
CA ALA A 434 -8.70 7.62 18.20
C ALA A 434 -8.00 6.69 17.21
N LYS A 435 -6.85 7.13 16.69
CA LYS A 435 -5.99 6.33 15.82
C LYS A 435 -4.95 5.65 16.68
N GLN A 436 -5.10 4.34 16.88
CA GLN A 436 -4.30 3.59 17.86
C GLN A 436 -3.87 2.23 17.31
N THR A 437 -2.78 1.72 17.86
CA THR A 437 -2.30 0.36 17.58
C THR A 437 -3.36 -0.68 17.99
N PRO A 438 -3.52 -1.79 17.24
CA PRO A 438 -2.70 -2.22 16.10
C PRO A 438 -3.16 -1.67 14.73
N TYR A 439 -4.21 -0.84 14.69
CA TYR A 439 -4.84 -0.40 13.44
C TYR A 439 -4.12 0.79 12.79
N ALA A 440 -3.66 1.74 13.61
CA ALA A 440 -2.74 2.80 13.19
C ALA A 440 -1.30 2.38 13.51
N GLU A 441 -0.41 2.55 12.54
CA GLU A 441 1.02 2.31 12.70
C GLU A 441 1.70 3.55 13.31
N SER A 442 2.77 3.36 14.08
CA SER A 442 3.63 4.48 14.50
C SER A 442 4.35 5.02 13.26
N PRO A 443 4.32 6.34 12.97
CA PRO A 443 4.04 7.43 13.90
C PRO A 443 2.61 8.02 13.82
N TRP A 444 1.68 7.44 13.06
CA TRP A 444 0.36 8.00 12.73
C TRP A 444 -0.74 7.71 13.77
N THR A 445 -0.35 7.55 15.04
CA THR A 445 -1.32 7.45 16.14
C THR A 445 -1.77 8.83 16.59
N ASP A 446 -3.03 8.95 17.00
CA ASP A 446 -3.63 10.19 17.52
C ASP A 446 -4.81 9.91 18.46
N GLY A 447 -5.14 10.86 19.32
CA GLY A 447 -6.36 10.84 20.12
C GLY A 447 -7.63 11.03 19.28
N ALA A 448 -8.80 10.95 19.94
CA ALA A 448 -10.07 11.25 19.28
C ALA A 448 -10.26 12.77 19.15
N ALA A 449 -10.41 13.26 17.92
CA ALA A 449 -10.56 14.68 17.63
C ALA A 449 -11.98 15.21 17.86
N PHE A 450 -12.10 16.50 18.19
CA PHE A 450 -13.37 17.25 18.25
C PHE A 450 -14.42 16.73 19.24
N LEU A 451 -14.02 16.14 20.38
CA LEU A 451 -14.94 15.66 21.42
C LEU A 451 -15.06 16.59 22.65
N GLY A 452 -14.36 17.72 22.64
CA GLY A 452 -14.32 18.72 23.71
C GLY A 452 -15.50 19.70 23.73
N THR A 453 -15.36 20.76 24.54
CA THR A 453 -16.40 21.78 24.74
C THR A 453 -16.75 22.50 23.44
N GLN A 454 -18.04 22.54 23.08
CA GLN A 454 -18.55 23.17 21.86
C GLN A 454 -17.91 22.66 20.56
N GLN A 455 -17.48 21.39 20.56
CA GLN A 455 -17.02 20.67 19.37
C GLN A 455 -18.13 19.75 18.85
N ASP A 456 -17.81 18.60 18.27
CA ASP A 456 -18.79 17.80 17.54
C ASP A 456 -19.88 17.20 18.46
N THR A 457 -19.62 16.99 19.76
CA THR A 457 -20.61 16.47 20.74
C THR A 457 -21.54 17.54 21.33
N ASP A 458 -21.18 18.82 21.23
CA ASP A 458 -21.98 20.02 21.58
C ASP A 458 -21.90 21.02 20.43
N CYS A 459 -22.18 20.56 19.21
CA CYS A 459 -22.03 21.37 18.01
C CYS A 459 -23.23 22.31 17.89
N ARG A 460 -22.99 23.59 17.63
CA ARG A 460 -24.03 24.62 17.62
C ARG A 460 -24.22 25.24 16.24
N LEU A 461 -25.42 25.77 15.99
CA LEU A 461 -25.73 26.39 14.72
C LEU A 461 -24.84 27.62 14.49
N VAL A 462 -24.24 27.74 13.31
CA VAL A 462 -23.36 28.89 13.02
C VAL A 462 -24.06 30.24 13.19
N SER A 463 -25.34 30.35 12.81
CA SER A 463 -26.13 31.59 12.91
C SER A 463 -26.74 31.83 14.29
N ASN A 464 -26.66 30.85 15.20
CA ASN A 464 -27.14 30.97 16.58
C ASN A 464 -26.39 30.00 17.49
N THR A 465 -25.38 30.49 18.21
CA THR A 465 -24.50 29.68 19.06
C THR A 465 -25.04 29.43 20.47
N SER A 466 -26.34 29.67 20.70
CA SER A 466 -27.02 29.34 21.95
C SER A 466 -26.99 27.83 22.22
N ALA A 467 -26.89 27.44 23.49
CA ALA A 467 -26.95 26.03 23.92
C ALA A 467 -28.24 25.32 23.49
N ALA A 468 -29.33 26.07 23.21
CA ALA A 468 -30.58 25.52 22.69
C ALA A 468 -30.44 24.91 21.27
N THR A 469 -29.37 25.24 20.55
CA THR A 469 -29.07 24.66 19.22
C THR A 469 -28.06 23.52 19.29
N SER A 470 -27.64 23.11 20.49
CA SER A 470 -26.66 22.02 20.68
C SER A 470 -27.13 20.73 20.03
N LYS A 471 -26.22 20.06 19.32
CA LYS A 471 -26.41 18.76 18.69
C LYS A 471 -25.15 17.91 18.82
N ASP A 472 -25.33 16.61 18.98
CA ASP A 472 -24.26 15.62 18.83
C ASP A 472 -24.11 15.20 17.36
N LEU A 473 -23.06 15.70 16.73
CA LEU A 473 -22.70 15.52 15.31
C LEU A 473 -21.31 14.89 15.15
N ARG A 474 -20.88 14.08 16.13
CA ARG A 474 -19.60 13.34 16.10
C ARG A 474 -19.57 12.25 15.05
N GLY A 475 -18.36 11.80 14.69
CA GLY A 475 -18.12 10.77 13.67
C GLY A 475 -17.95 11.34 12.27
N GLY A 476 -17.99 10.46 11.28
CA GLY A 476 -17.78 10.80 9.87
C GLY A 476 -16.32 11.05 9.52
N TRP A 477 -16.06 11.40 8.28
CA TRP A 477 -14.72 11.66 7.75
C TRP A 477 -14.41 13.15 7.65
N PHE A 478 -13.15 13.50 7.88
CA PHE A 478 -12.58 14.73 7.34
C PHE A 478 -12.59 14.63 5.81
N ASP A 479 -13.09 15.68 5.16
CA ASP A 479 -13.36 15.68 3.71
C ASP A 479 -12.08 15.67 2.88
N ALA A 480 -11.10 16.46 3.29
CA ALA A 480 -9.88 16.64 2.52
C ALA A 480 -8.67 16.82 3.45
N GLY A 481 -7.79 17.77 3.13
CA GLY A 481 -6.68 18.17 3.97
C GLY A 481 -7.12 18.99 5.19
N ASP A 482 -8.33 19.55 5.18
CA ASP A 482 -8.94 20.20 6.34
C ASP A 482 -9.75 19.21 7.19
N TYR A 483 -10.11 19.63 8.41
CA TYR A 483 -10.89 18.80 9.32
C TYR A 483 -12.41 18.99 9.19
N ASN A 484 -12.87 19.59 8.09
CA ASN A 484 -14.29 19.89 7.90
C ASN A 484 -15.02 18.69 7.28
N LYS A 485 -16.34 18.62 7.50
CA LYS A 485 -17.19 17.52 7.06
C LYS A 485 -18.41 18.07 6.32
N TYR A 486 -18.69 17.61 5.11
CA TYR A 486 -19.70 18.21 4.23
C TYR A 486 -20.67 17.13 3.72
N VAL A 487 -21.96 17.22 4.10
CA VAL A 487 -22.96 16.25 3.65
C VAL A 487 -23.05 16.18 2.12
N PRO A 488 -23.07 17.30 1.36
CA PRO A 488 -23.11 17.23 -0.10
C PRO A 488 -21.96 16.46 -0.75
N PHE A 489 -20.75 16.55 -0.18
CA PHE A 489 -19.54 15.96 -0.76
C PHE A 489 -19.45 14.45 -0.53
N THR A 490 -20.26 13.89 0.37
CA THR A 490 -20.33 12.44 0.55
C THR A 490 -21.06 11.73 -0.61
N TYR A 491 -21.79 12.46 -1.47
CA TYR A 491 -22.56 11.85 -2.57
C TYR A 491 -21.68 11.01 -3.49
N GLY A 492 -20.61 11.60 -4.02
CA GLY A 492 -19.69 10.93 -4.93
C GLY A 492 -19.03 9.69 -4.32
N PRO A 493 -18.23 9.82 -3.25
CA PRO A 493 -17.48 8.71 -2.68
C PRO A 493 -18.38 7.60 -2.15
N LEU A 494 -19.53 7.90 -1.52
CA LEU A 494 -20.44 6.85 -1.08
C LEU A 494 -21.10 6.12 -2.25
N VAL A 495 -21.47 6.83 -3.33
CA VAL A 495 -21.96 6.16 -4.56
C VAL A 495 -20.88 5.27 -5.14
N ASP A 496 -19.64 5.75 -5.28
CA ASP A 496 -18.54 4.96 -5.82
C ASP A 496 -18.20 3.73 -4.97
N MET A 497 -18.10 3.88 -3.64
CA MET A 497 -17.79 2.77 -2.73
C MET A 497 -18.92 1.74 -2.69
N LEU A 498 -20.18 2.17 -2.65
CA LEU A 498 -21.32 1.23 -2.65
C LEU A 498 -21.46 0.49 -3.98
N LEU A 499 -21.22 1.18 -5.11
CA LEU A 499 -21.20 0.53 -6.42
C LEU A 499 -19.99 -0.38 -6.58
N SER A 500 -18.82 -0.01 -6.07
CA SER A 500 -17.62 -0.85 -6.16
C SER A 500 -17.79 -2.17 -5.38
N TYR A 501 -18.47 -2.14 -4.23
CA TYR A 501 -18.90 -3.35 -3.51
C TYR A 501 -19.82 -4.22 -4.37
N GLN A 502 -20.88 -3.63 -4.91
CA GLN A 502 -21.86 -4.37 -5.71
C GLN A 502 -21.24 -4.94 -7.00
N GLU A 503 -20.34 -4.18 -7.63
CA GLU A 503 -19.74 -4.52 -8.91
C GLU A 503 -18.65 -5.59 -8.76
N ASN A 504 -17.89 -5.61 -7.67
CA ASN A 504 -16.86 -6.61 -7.41
C ASN A 504 -16.81 -7.02 -5.93
N PRO A 505 -17.80 -7.76 -5.40
CA PRO A 505 -17.88 -8.06 -3.97
C PRO A 505 -16.70 -8.89 -3.44
N THR A 506 -16.02 -9.66 -4.30
CA THR A 506 -15.00 -10.64 -3.89
C THR A 506 -13.65 -10.04 -3.53
N VAL A 507 -13.37 -8.77 -3.89
CA VAL A 507 -12.11 -8.11 -3.53
C VAL A 507 -12.20 -7.38 -2.19
N TRP A 508 -13.40 -7.28 -1.62
CA TRP A 508 -13.64 -6.62 -0.33
C TRP A 508 -13.67 -7.68 0.76
N THR A 509 -12.53 -7.86 1.41
CA THR A 509 -12.34 -8.77 2.53
C THR A 509 -12.59 -8.05 3.86
N ASP A 510 -12.53 -8.81 4.95
CA ASP A 510 -12.80 -8.39 6.34
C ASP A 510 -11.47 -8.33 7.14
N ASP A 511 -10.40 -7.82 6.50
CA ASP A 511 -9.02 -7.88 6.99
C ASP A 511 -8.15 -6.67 6.60
N PHE A 512 -8.78 -5.52 6.35
CA PHE A 512 -8.15 -4.23 6.02
C PHE A 512 -7.42 -3.57 7.19
N ASN A 513 -7.40 -4.21 8.38
CA ASN A 513 -6.75 -3.72 9.60
C ASN A 513 -7.38 -2.41 10.11
N ILE A 514 -8.70 -2.39 10.16
CA ILE A 514 -9.51 -1.38 10.86
C ILE A 514 -10.11 -2.01 12.14
N PRO A 515 -10.61 -1.22 13.10
CA PRO A 515 -11.19 -1.74 14.34
C PRO A 515 -12.29 -2.78 14.14
N GLU A 516 -13.02 -2.67 13.04
CA GLU A 516 -14.11 -3.54 12.67
C GLU A 516 -13.68 -4.85 11.99
N SER A 517 -12.42 -4.98 11.54
CA SER A 517 -11.94 -6.16 10.82
C SER A 517 -12.13 -7.45 11.63
N GLY A 518 -12.61 -8.49 10.97
CA GLY A 518 -12.93 -9.81 11.51
C GLY A 518 -14.36 -9.93 12.06
N ASN A 519 -15.24 -8.96 11.81
CA ASN A 519 -16.61 -8.96 12.34
C ASN A 519 -17.63 -9.71 11.45
N GLY A 520 -17.20 -10.23 10.30
CA GLY A 520 -18.04 -10.87 9.28
C GLY A 520 -18.70 -9.92 8.27
N VAL A 521 -18.29 -8.65 8.22
CA VAL A 521 -18.71 -7.63 7.27
C VAL A 521 -17.47 -7.22 6.45
N PRO A 522 -17.58 -7.05 5.12
CA PRO A 522 -16.48 -6.51 4.34
C PRO A 522 -16.06 -5.13 4.86
N ASP A 523 -14.76 -4.90 5.06
CA ASP A 523 -14.25 -3.69 5.71
C ASP A 523 -14.60 -2.40 4.96
N LEU A 524 -14.79 -2.48 3.64
CA LEU A 524 -15.33 -1.37 2.85
C LEU A 524 -16.70 -0.93 3.37
N LEU A 525 -17.58 -1.87 3.72
CA LEU A 525 -18.91 -1.57 4.23
C LEU A 525 -18.89 -1.11 5.68
N ASP A 526 -17.95 -1.59 6.50
CA ASP A 526 -17.75 -1.04 7.85
C ASP A 526 -17.30 0.42 7.80
N GLU A 527 -16.39 0.75 6.88
CA GLU A 527 -15.96 2.12 6.67
C GLU A 527 -17.12 2.99 6.12
N VAL A 528 -17.87 2.51 5.12
CA VAL A 528 -19.09 3.19 4.64
C VAL A 528 -20.10 3.41 5.77
N LYS A 529 -20.26 2.42 6.67
CA LYS A 529 -21.14 2.53 7.82
C LYS A 529 -20.72 3.68 8.75
N TRP A 530 -19.41 3.90 8.95
CA TRP A 530 -18.89 5.00 9.76
C TRP A 530 -19.43 6.37 9.29
N GLU A 531 -19.39 6.61 7.98
CA GLU A 531 -19.90 7.85 7.39
C GLU A 531 -21.44 7.93 7.44
N LEU A 532 -22.12 6.82 7.19
CA LEU A 532 -23.59 6.77 7.27
C LEU A 532 -24.12 7.02 8.68
N ASP A 533 -23.41 6.57 9.71
CA ASP A 533 -23.72 6.87 11.11
C ASP A 533 -23.62 8.38 11.40
N TRP A 534 -22.69 9.10 10.76
CA TRP A 534 -22.63 10.56 10.84
C TRP A 534 -23.76 11.21 10.06
N LEU A 535 -24.05 10.77 8.83
CA LEU A 535 -25.17 11.29 8.04
C LEU A 535 -26.53 11.12 8.75
N LEU A 536 -26.73 10.01 9.48
CA LEU A 536 -27.92 9.81 10.30
C LEU A 536 -28.02 10.83 11.44
N ARG A 537 -26.89 11.23 12.06
CA ARG A 537 -26.85 12.33 13.05
C ARG A 537 -27.13 13.70 12.42
N MET A 538 -26.79 13.87 11.15
CA MET A 538 -27.08 15.09 10.39
C MET A 538 -28.55 15.20 9.96
N GLN A 539 -29.32 14.09 9.98
CA GLN A 539 -30.75 14.11 9.67
C GLN A 539 -31.59 14.63 10.85
N GLN A 540 -32.46 15.60 10.55
CA GLN A 540 -33.42 16.15 11.48
C GLN A 540 -34.72 15.33 11.48
N ALA A 541 -35.55 15.48 12.52
CA ALA A 541 -36.81 14.76 12.67
C ALA A 541 -37.80 14.95 11.51
N ASN A 542 -37.72 16.06 10.78
CA ASN A 542 -38.54 16.34 9.59
C ASN A 542 -37.99 15.72 8.30
N GLY A 543 -36.90 14.94 8.37
CA GLY A 543 -36.23 14.30 7.24
C GLY A 543 -35.13 15.13 6.58
N SER A 544 -35.06 16.45 6.82
CA SER A 544 -34.02 17.32 6.25
C SER A 544 -32.63 17.01 6.83
N LEU A 545 -31.57 17.17 6.03
CA LEU A 545 -30.19 16.99 6.50
C LEU A 545 -29.49 18.34 6.63
N LEU A 546 -28.79 18.52 7.76
CA LEU A 546 -27.84 19.61 8.00
C LEU A 546 -26.72 19.60 6.95
N HIS A 547 -26.15 20.77 6.68
CA HIS A 547 -25.31 20.92 5.50
C HIS A 547 -23.84 20.52 5.69
N LYS A 548 -23.21 21.01 6.76
CA LYS A 548 -21.80 20.73 7.08
C LYS A 548 -21.52 20.89 8.56
N VAL A 549 -20.38 20.38 9.02
CA VAL A 549 -19.76 20.66 10.32
C VAL A 549 -18.35 21.17 10.08
N SER A 550 -18.04 22.38 10.55
CA SER A 550 -16.73 23.02 10.31
C SER A 550 -16.33 24.00 11.42
N VAL A 551 -15.07 24.42 11.39
CA VAL A 551 -14.63 25.70 12.01
C VAL A 551 -15.13 26.89 11.17
N THR A 552 -15.02 28.11 11.68
CA THR A 552 -15.51 29.34 11.02
C THR A 552 -14.47 30.07 10.18
N ASP A 553 -13.18 29.70 10.30
CA ASP A 553 -12.04 30.48 9.82
C ASP A 553 -10.89 29.62 9.22
N PHE A 554 -11.13 28.33 8.98
CA PHE A 554 -10.12 27.35 8.52
C PHE A 554 -8.93 27.12 9.46
N SER A 555 -8.99 27.59 10.71
CA SER A 555 -7.98 27.24 11.70
C SER A 555 -7.95 25.72 11.92
N ALA A 556 -6.74 25.17 12.00
CA ALA A 556 -6.52 23.76 12.25
C ALA A 556 -5.24 23.58 13.10
N THR A 557 -5.25 22.60 13.99
CA THR A 557 -4.08 22.21 14.81
C THR A 557 -3.70 20.75 14.54
N SER A 558 -2.40 20.48 14.37
CA SER A 558 -1.86 19.13 14.24
C SER A 558 -1.31 18.61 15.59
N PRO A 559 -1.56 17.34 15.96
CA PRO A 559 -2.48 16.41 15.31
C PRO A 559 -3.96 16.79 15.57
N PRO A 560 -4.95 16.21 14.85
CA PRO A 560 -6.35 16.58 14.95
C PRO A 560 -6.91 16.59 16.38
N SER A 561 -6.46 15.68 17.25
CA SER A 561 -6.90 15.62 18.65
C SER A 561 -6.48 16.82 19.50
N ALA A 562 -5.45 17.55 19.09
CA ALA A 562 -5.00 18.78 19.76
C ALA A 562 -5.83 20.01 19.36
N ASP A 563 -6.68 19.90 18.34
CA ASP A 563 -7.54 20.98 17.91
C ASP A 563 -8.70 21.19 18.89
N THR A 564 -8.69 22.36 19.55
CA THR A 564 -9.71 22.76 20.53
C THR A 564 -10.69 23.79 19.98
N ASN A 565 -10.61 24.10 18.68
CA ASN A 565 -11.48 25.09 18.07
C ASN A 565 -12.94 24.64 18.14
N PHE A 566 -13.80 25.64 18.30
CA PHE A 566 -15.24 25.46 18.29
C PHE A 566 -15.73 24.97 16.93
N ARG A 567 -16.59 23.96 16.94
CA ARG A 567 -17.21 23.40 15.74
C ARG A 567 -18.63 23.91 15.62
N ARG A 568 -19.04 24.21 14.39
CA ARG A 568 -20.36 24.75 14.07
C ARG A 568 -20.98 23.95 12.95
N TYR A 569 -22.31 23.87 12.94
CA TYR A 569 -23.03 23.25 11.85
C TYR A 569 -23.80 24.27 11.01
N GLY A 570 -23.89 23.98 9.71
CA GLY A 570 -24.73 24.71 8.77
C GLY A 570 -26.19 24.21 8.79
N ALA A 571 -27.14 25.12 8.59
CA ALA A 571 -28.56 24.78 8.50
C ALA A 571 -28.84 23.77 7.37
N ALA A 572 -29.99 23.09 7.44
CA ALA A 572 -30.36 22.11 6.43
C ALA A 572 -30.56 22.72 5.04
N SER A 573 -30.31 21.91 4.01
CA SER A 573 -30.45 22.31 2.61
C SER A 573 -30.97 21.16 1.76
N THR A 574 -31.53 21.49 0.61
CA THR A 574 -31.97 20.50 -0.37
C THR A 574 -30.81 19.69 -0.93
N ASP A 575 -29.64 20.29 -1.15
CA ASP A 575 -28.45 19.55 -1.61
C ASP A 575 -28.06 18.45 -0.63
N ALA A 576 -27.90 18.80 0.65
CA ALA A 576 -27.56 17.85 1.69
C ALA A 576 -28.66 16.78 1.86
N THR A 577 -29.92 17.20 1.80
CA THR A 577 -31.04 16.27 1.99
C THR A 577 -31.20 15.30 0.81
N ALA A 578 -31.02 15.78 -0.43
CA ALA A 578 -31.04 14.94 -1.62
C ALA A 578 -29.84 13.98 -1.65
N THR A 579 -28.66 14.42 -1.19
CA THR A 579 -27.51 13.52 -0.96
C THR A 579 -27.89 12.40 -0.01
N GLY A 580 -28.38 12.75 1.19
CA GLY A 580 -28.83 11.76 2.19
C GLY A 580 -29.86 10.78 1.62
N ALA A 581 -30.87 11.27 0.91
CA ALA A 581 -31.88 10.44 0.27
C ALA A 581 -31.29 9.39 -0.68
N ALA A 582 -30.34 9.80 -1.54
CA ALA A 582 -29.71 8.91 -2.50
C ALA A 582 -28.77 7.89 -1.84
N VAL A 583 -27.85 8.36 -1.00
CA VAL A 583 -26.82 7.49 -0.40
C VAL A 583 -27.43 6.53 0.63
N PHE A 584 -28.41 6.96 1.43
CA PHE A 584 -29.13 6.05 2.32
C PHE A 584 -29.90 4.98 1.56
N ALA A 585 -30.52 5.32 0.43
CA ALA A 585 -31.25 4.34 -0.39
C ALA A 585 -30.29 3.30 -1.00
N LEU A 586 -29.18 3.74 -1.59
CA LEU A 586 -28.20 2.84 -2.17
C LEU A 586 -27.53 1.96 -1.11
N ALA A 587 -27.18 2.54 0.04
CA ALA A 587 -26.60 1.81 1.16
C ALA A 587 -27.57 0.79 1.73
N ALA A 588 -28.86 1.15 1.90
CA ALA A 588 -29.87 0.22 2.37
C ALA A 588 -29.98 -1.03 1.48
N ILE A 589 -29.80 -0.90 0.16
CA ILE A 589 -29.75 -2.06 -0.76
C ILE A 589 -28.59 -2.98 -0.39
N GLN A 590 -27.38 -2.43 -0.22
CA GLN A 590 -26.19 -3.23 0.07
C GLN A 590 -26.25 -3.87 1.46
N PHE A 591 -26.55 -3.10 2.50
CA PHE A 591 -26.62 -3.63 3.88
C PHE A 591 -27.72 -4.68 4.08
N LYS A 592 -28.86 -4.56 3.38
CA LYS A 592 -29.91 -5.59 3.40
C LYS A 592 -29.55 -6.86 2.64
N SER A 593 -28.60 -6.78 1.71
CA SER A 593 -28.13 -7.95 0.94
C SER A 593 -27.16 -8.83 1.74
N LEU A 594 -26.58 -8.30 2.82
CA LEU A 594 -25.67 -9.04 3.70
C LEU A 594 -26.41 -10.13 4.48
N SER A 595 -25.71 -11.20 4.85
CA SER A 595 -26.23 -12.26 5.72
C SER A 595 -26.30 -11.86 7.20
N ASN A 596 -25.63 -10.77 7.59
CA ASN A 596 -25.55 -10.29 8.98
C ASN A 596 -26.85 -9.58 9.40
N PRO A 597 -27.62 -10.10 10.39
CA PRO A 597 -28.91 -9.52 10.79
C PRO A 597 -28.82 -8.10 11.35
N THR A 598 -27.73 -7.76 12.04
CA THR A 598 -27.50 -6.40 12.56
C THR A 598 -27.34 -5.42 11.40
N MET A 599 -26.63 -5.82 10.36
CA MET A 599 -26.47 -5.00 9.15
C MET A 599 -27.76 -4.89 8.34
N GLN A 600 -28.56 -5.96 8.26
CA GLN A 600 -29.90 -5.88 7.66
C GLN A 600 -30.81 -4.90 8.42
N ALA A 601 -30.77 -4.90 9.75
CA ALA A 601 -31.51 -3.95 10.59
C ALA A 601 -31.01 -2.51 10.41
N PHE A 602 -29.69 -2.32 10.27
CA PHE A 602 -29.13 -1.03 9.88
C PHE A 602 -29.65 -0.60 8.50
N GLY A 603 -29.68 -1.49 7.52
CA GLY A 603 -30.29 -1.24 6.21
C GLY A 603 -31.77 -0.85 6.27
N ASN A 604 -32.55 -1.35 7.22
CA ASN A 604 -33.92 -0.89 7.47
C ASN A 604 -33.96 0.56 8.00
N THR A 605 -33.04 0.90 8.91
CA THR A 605 -32.89 2.27 9.42
C THR A 605 -32.56 3.24 8.28
N LEU A 606 -31.62 2.87 7.43
CA LEU A 606 -31.22 3.64 6.25
C LEU A 606 -32.38 3.81 5.27
N GLN A 607 -33.18 2.76 5.02
CA GLN A 607 -34.37 2.88 4.18
C GLN A 607 -35.35 3.94 4.71
N THR A 608 -35.65 3.94 6.00
CA THR A 608 -36.53 4.94 6.60
C THR A 608 -35.95 6.34 6.49
N ALA A 609 -34.65 6.51 6.77
CA ALA A 609 -33.95 7.77 6.62
C ALA A 609 -33.99 8.29 5.18
N ALA A 610 -33.79 7.40 4.18
CA ALA A 610 -33.83 7.73 2.76
C ALA A 610 -35.21 8.25 2.34
N ILE A 611 -36.29 7.58 2.75
CA ILE A 611 -37.67 7.97 2.43
C ILE A 611 -38.00 9.33 3.03
N ASN A 612 -37.63 9.57 4.30
CA ASN A 612 -37.87 10.84 4.97
C ASN A 612 -37.12 11.99 4.29
N ALA A 613 -35.85 11.76 3.94
CA ALA A 613 -35.04 12.74 3.21
C ALA A 613 -35.61 13.02 1.82
N TYR A 614 -35.99 11.98 1.08
CA TYR A 614 -36.58 12.12 -0.25
C TYR A 614 -37.88 12.95 -0.22
N ASN A 615 -38.78 12.66 0.73
CA ASN A 615 -40.03 13.38 0.88
C ASN A 615 -39.79 14.87 1.20
N TRP A 616 -38.85 15.16 2.11
CA TRP A 616 -38.49 16.53 2.44
C TRP A 616 -37.88 17.26 1.25
N ALA A 617 -36.91 16.66 0.55
CA ALA A 617 -36.19 17.29 -0.56
C ALA A 617 -37.09 17.57 -1.77
N ASN A 618 -38.10 16.74 -2.02
CA ASN A 618 -39.10 16.98 -3.06
C ASN A 618 -40.13 18.04 -2.67
N SER A 619 -40.48 18.14 -1.39
CA SER A 619 -41.37 19.20 -0.89
C SER A 619 -40.66 20.55 -0.79
N ASN A 620 -39.32 20.54 -0.68
CA ASN A 620 -38.48 21.71 -0.50
C ASN A 620 -37.35 21.70 -1.55
N PRO A 621 -37.64 21.88 -2.84
CA PRO A 621 -36.65 21.65 -3.90
C PRO A 621 -35.57 22.73 -4.06
N SER A 622 -35.72 23.87 -3.36
CA SER A 622 -34.92 25.08 -3.56
C SER A 622 -34.40 25.70 -2.25
N VAL A 623 -34.31 24.93 -1.16
CA VAL A 623 -33.73 25.42 0.11
C VAL A 623 -32.21 25.39 0.00
N ILE A 624 -31.63 26.59 -0.08
CA ILE A 624 -30.20 26.80 -0.25
C ILE A 624 -29.56 27.13 1.10
N PHE A 625 -28.36 26.58 1.34
CA PHE A 625 -27.52 26.97 2.46
C PHE A 625 -26.62 28.16 2.06
N ASN A 626 -26.65 29.27 2.79
CA ASN A 626 -25.76 30.41 2.52
C ASN A 626 -24.48 30.29 3.37
N ASN A 627 -23.33 30.23 2.71
CA ASN A 627 -22.00 30.12 3.34
C ASN A 627 -21.29 31.49 3.52
N SER A 628 -21.90 32.60 3.12
CA SER A 628 -21.33 33.95 3.27
C SER A 628 -20.99 34.23 4.74
N GLY A 629 -19.71 34.35 5.07
CA GLY A 629 -19.22 34.59 6.45
C GLY A 629 -19.03 33.34 7.33
N PHE A 630 -19.42 32.15 6.87
CA PHE A 630 -18.99 30.87 7.47
C PHE A 630 -17.82 30.31 6.64
N SER A 631 -16.79 31.17 6.59
CA SER A 631 -15.88 31.52 5.48
C SER A 631 -15.43 30.35 4.61
N SER A 632 -15.34 30.54 3.29
CA SER A 632 -15.78 29.57 2.27
C SER A 632 -14.73 28.66 1.62
N ALA A 633 -14.98 27.35 1.72
CA ALA A 633 -14.84 26.34 0.67
C ALA A 633 -16.26 25.71 0.56
N ALA A 634 -16.81 25.68 -0.65
CA ALA A 634 -18.24 25.77 -0.90
C ALA A 634 -18.95 24.41 -0.97
N ALA A 635 -20.20 24.35 -0.52
CA ALA A 635 -21.20 23.50 -1.16
C ALA A 635 -22.53 24.27 -1.20
N VAL A 636 -22.77 25.01 -2.27
CA VAL A 636 -24.14 25.19 -2.74
C VAL A 636 -24.14 24.48 -4.07
N GLY A 637 -24.88 23.37 -4.16
CA GLY A 637 -25.05 22.69 -5.43
C GLY A 637 -25.84 23.60 -6.36
N ALA A 638 -25.50 23.54 -7.65
CA ALA A 638 -26.33 24.18 -8.65
C ALA A 638 -27.74 23.58 -8.61
N ASP A 639 -28.72 24.26 -9.21
CA ASP A 639 -30.08 23.71 -9.39
C ASP A 639 -30.04 22.30 -10.01
N HIS A 640 -29.07 22.08 -10.90
CA HIS A 640 -28.77 20.78 -11.51
C HIS A 640 -28.38 19.70 -10.48
N ASP A 641 -27.48 19.99 -9.53
CA ASP A 641 -27.06 18.98 -8.53
C ASP A 641 -28.25 18.52 -7.67
N ARG A 642 -29.10 19.46 -7.27
CA ARG A 642 -30.30 19.17 -6.49
C ARG A 642 -31.26 18.25 -7.23
N ILE A 643 -31.53 18.52 -8.52
CA ILE A 643 -32.42 17.65 -9.30
C ILE A 643 -31.76 16.29 -9.58
N SER A 644 -30.49 16.26 -9.96
CA SER A 644 -29.76 15.02 -10.27
C SER A 644 -29.69 14.07 -9.08
N ARG A 645 -29.46 14.58 -7.87
CA ARG A 645 -29.49 13.77 -6.64
C ARG A 645 -30.89 13.27 -6.26
N ARG A 646 -31.94 14.06 -6.51
CA ARG A 646 -33.33 13.59 -6.32
C ARG A 646 -33.71 12.52 -7.35
N VAL A 647 -33.27 12.65 -8.59
CA VAL A 647 -33.43 11.61 -9.63
C VAL A 647 -32.66 10.35 -9.22
N ALA A 648 -31.42 10.47 -8.75
CA ALA A 648 -30.66 9.33 -8.23
C ALA A 648 -31.35 8.66 -7.03
N ALA A 649 -31.84 9.44 -6.07
CA ALA A 649 -32.60 8.93 -4.93
C ALA A 649 -33.87 8.18 -5.38
N ALA A 650 -34.59 8.69 -6.37
CA ALA A 650 -35.75 8.00 -6.94
C ALA A 650 -35.36 6.66 -7.60
N ALA A 651 -34.24 6.61 -8.34
CA ALA A 651 -33.73 5.37 -8.92
C ALA A 651 -33.43 4.32 -7.83
N PHE A 652 -32.67 4.70 -6.81
CA PHE A 652 -32.26 3.79 -5.74
C PHE A 652 -33.44 3.39 -4.86
N LEU A 653 -34.35 4.32 -4.50
CA LEU A 653 -35.56 3.99 -3.74
C LEU A 653 -36.50 3.08 -4.53
N TYR A 654 -36.59 3.23 -5.84
CA TYR A 654 -37.36 2.30 -6.66
C TYR A 654 -36.77 0.88 -6.60
N VAL A 655 -35.44 0.74 -6.76
CA VAL A 655 -34.78 -0.57 -6.64
C VAL A 655 -34.95 -1.17 -5.23
N LEU A 656 -34.81 -0.34 -4.19
CA LEU A 656 -34.92 -0.75 -2.80
C LEU A 656 -36.33 -1.21 -2.40
N THR A 657 -37.37 -0.54 -2.91
CA THR A 657 -38.74 -0.69 -2.39
C THR A 657 -39.74 -1.27 -3.39
N GLY A 658 -39.46 -1.22 -4.69
CA GLY A 658 -40.42 -1.52 -5.75
C GLY A 658 -41.60 -0.53 -5.85
N ASN A 659 -41.63 0.56 -5.07
CA ASN A 659 -42.75 1.49 -5.06
C ASN A 659 -42.78 2.35 -6.34
N ALA A 660 -43.86 2.23 -7.11
CA ALA A 660 -44.04 2.89 -8.39
C ALA A 660 -43.95 4.43 -8.32
N THR A 661 -44.18 5.06 -7.16
CA THR A 661 -44.05 6.51 -6.99
C THR A 661 -42.65 7.02 -7.35
N TYR A 662 -41.61 6.29 -6.93
CA TYR A 662 -40.22 6.65 -7.22
C TYR A 662 -39.90 6.43 -8.69
N LYS A 663 -40.39 5.34 -9.29
CA LYS A 663 -40.28 5.11 -10.73
C LYS A 663 -40.95 6.22 -11.54
N THR A 664 -42.18 6.62 -11.18
CA THR A 664 -42.89 7.70 -11.86
C THR A 664 -42.14 9.01 -11.77
N TYR A 665 -41.56 9.35 -10.61
CA TYR A 665 -40.72 10.52 -10.48
C TYR A 665 -39.46 10.42 -11.35
N PHE A 666 -38.76 9.28 -11.32
CA PHE A 666 -37.58 9.06 -12.14
C PHE A 666 -37.89 9.23 -13.62
N ASP A 667 -38.90 8.52 -14.13
CA ASP A 667 -39.30 8.56 -15.55
C ASP A 667 -39.71 9.98 -15.99
N ALA A 668 -40.26 10.80 -15.08
CA ALA A 668 -40.64 12.18 -15.37
C ALA A 668 -39.46 13.18 -15.34
N ASN A 669 -38.34 12.85 -14.69
CA ASN A 669 -37.26 13.81 -14.42
C ASN A 669 -35.87 13.38 -14.93
N TYR A 670 -35.67 12.14 -15.37
CA TYR A 670 -34.35 11.64 -15.80
C TYR A 670 -33.73 12.44 -16.97
N ASN A 671 -34.57 13.10 -17.78
CA ASN A 671 -34.16 13.96 -18.89
C ASN A 671 -33.56 15.31 -18.45
N GLN A 672 -33.63 15.65 -17.17
CA GLN A 672 -33.01 16.86 -16.59
C GLN A 672 -31.57 16.62 -16.12
N VAL A 673 -31.08 15.38 -16.16
CA VAL A 673 -29.68 15.05 -15.89
C VAL A 673 -28.89 15.22 -17.19
N HIS A 674 -27.71 15.85 -17.13
CA HIS A 674 -26.97 16.26 -18.32
C HIS A 674 -26.61 15.14 -19.30
N LEU A 675 -26.44 13.88 -18.83
CA LEU A 675 -26.29 12.74 -19.73
C LEU A 675 -27.36 12.71 -20.81
N ILE A 676 -28.62 12.92 -20.42
CA ILE A 676 -29.77 12.89 -21.32
C ILE A 676 -30.02 14.26 -21.92
N GLN A 677 -29.94 15.31 -21.09
CA GLN A 677 -30.22 16.68 -21.54
C GLN A 677 -29.27 17.13 -22.67
N TRP A 678 -28.00 16.75 -22.58
CA TRP A 678 -26.96 17.14 -23.54
C TRP A 678 -26.55 16.00 -24.47
N SER A 679 -27.06 14.78 -24.23
CA SER A 679 -26.56 13.57 -24.92
C SER A 679 -25.04 13.40 -24.79
N PHE A 680 -24.50 13.80 -23.63
CA PHE A 680 -23.07 13.94 -23.40
C PHE A 680 -22.67 13.29 -22.08
N ALA A 681 -21.72 12.36 -22.16
CA ALA A 681 -21.19 11.63 -21.02
C ALA A 681 -19.78 12.15 -20.70
N TYR A 682 -19.53 12.53 -19.45
CA TYR A 682 -18.26 13.15 -19.07
C TYR A 682 -17.91 12.96 -17.59
N PRO A 683 -16.61 12.99 -17.22
CA PRO A 683 -16.15 12.47 -15.93
C PRO A 683 -16.56 13.30 -14.70
N PHE A 684 -16.89 14.58 -14.82
CA PHE A 684 -17.33 15.39 -13.67
C PHE A 684 -18.70 14.99 -13.12
N GLU A 685 -19.50 14.28 -13.91
CA GLU A 685 -20.84 13.82 -13.50
C GLU A 685 -20.98 12.30 -13.53
N ALA A 686 -19.86 11.56 -13.41
CA ALA A 686 -19.84 10.09 -13.45
C ALA A 686 -20.89 9.48 -12.53
N THR A 687 -20.96 9.95 -11.28
CA THR A 687 -21.88 9.42 -10.26
C THR A 687 -23.36 9.75 -10.51
N TYR A 688 -23.68 10.80 -11.26
CA TYR A 688 -25.06 11.04 -11.73
C TYR A 688 -25.42 10.10 -12.89
N GLN A 689 -24.47 9.89 -13.82
CA GLN A 689 -24.62 8.93 -14.93
C GLN A 689 -24.78 7.50 -14.40
N ASP A 690 -24.03 7.13 -13.37
CA ASP A 690 -24.12 5.83 -12.72
C ASP A 690 -25.50 5.57 -12.13
N ALA A 691 -26.13 6.58 -11.50
CA ALA A 691 -27.48 6.43 -10.96
C ALA A 691 -28.52 6.16 -12.06
N LEU A 692 -28.39 6.83 -13.22
CA LEU A 692 -29.23 6.55 -14.39
C LEU A 692 -28.99 5.14 -14.93
N LEU A 693 -27.73 4.75 -15.09
CA LEU A 693 -27.36 3.39 -15.54
C LEU A 693 -27.88 2.34 -14.54
N TYR A 694 -27.81 2.59 -13.24
CA TYR A 694 -28.28 1.69 -12.19
C TYR A 694 -29.78 1.42 -12.32
N TYR A 695 -30.61 2.45 -12.58
CA TYR A 695 -32.04 2.28 -12.84
C TYR A 695 -32.33 1.30 -13.99
N THR A 696 -31.46 1.22 -15.01
CA THR A 696 -31.65 0.32 -16.15
C THR A 696 -31.63 -1.17 -15.77
N LYS A 697 -31.09 -1.50 -14.60
CA LYS A 697 -31.07 -2.86 -14.03
C LYS A 697 -32.28 -3.14 -13.13
N ALA A 698 -33.08 -2.13 -12.79
CA ALA A 698 -34.22 -2.30 -11.88
C ALA A 698 -35.31 -3.18 -12.52
N PRO A 699 -35.84 -4.18 -11.79
CA PRO A 699 -37.04 -4.90 -12.22
C PRO A 699 -38.20 -3.92 -12.46
N GLY A 700 -38.85 -4.01 -13.63
CA GLY A 700 -39.95 -3.12 -14.00
C GLY A 700 -39.56 -1.69 -14.39
N ALA A 701 -38.26 -1.40 -14.57
CA ALA A 701 -37.82 -0.15 -15.19
C ALA A 701 -38.50 0.06 -16.55
N THR A 702 -38.89 1.30 -16.86
CA THR A 702 -39.56 1.61 -18.14
C THR A 702 -38.63 1.32 -19.32
N THR A 703 -39.04 0.42 -20.22
CA THR A 703 -38.20 -0.05 -21.33
C THR A 703 -37.68 1.10 -22.22
N SER A 704 -38.51 2.07 -22.55
CA SER A 704 -38.10 3.22 -23.38
C SER A 704 -37.07 4.10 -22.66
N VAL A 705 -37.27 4.37 -21.37
CA VAL A 705 -36.32 5.13 -20.53
C VAL A 705 -34.99 4.40 -20.41
N LYS A 706 -35.02 3.09 -20.14
CA LYS A 706 -33.83 2.23 -20.11
C LYS A 706 -33.05 2.29 -21.42
N ASN A 707 -33.74 2.10 -22.54
CA ASN A 707 -33.10 2.10 -23.86
C ASN A 707 -32.50 3.48 -24.19
N ASN A 708 -33.19 4.57 -23.83
CA ASN A 708 -32.67 5.92 -24.00
C ASN A 708 -31.37 6.12 -23.21
N ILE A 709 -31.37 5.82 -21.91
CA ILE A 709 -30.18 5.96 -21.05
C ILE A 709 -29.00 5.14 -21.60
N LEU A 710 -29.23 3.85 -21.86
CA LEU A 710 -28.18 2.94 -22.32
C LEU A 710 -27.62 3.37 -23.69
N SER A 711 -28.47 3.70 -24.66
CA SER A 711 -28.03 4.11 -25.99
C SER A 711 -27.32 5.47 -25.96
N THR A 712 -27.81 6.45 -25.21
CA THR A 712 -27.16 7.77 -25.09
C THR A 712 -25.77 7.66 -24.48
N TYR A 713 -25.64 6.92 -23.37
CA TYR A 713 -24.34 6.67 -22.75
C TYR A 713 -23.40 5.90 -23.70
N ALA A 714 -23.87 4.80 -24.28
CA ALA A 714 -23.06 3.94 -25.14
C ALA A 714 -22.58 4.67 -26.41
N ASN A 715 -23.48 5.42 -27.06
CA ASN A 715 -23.13 6.19 -28.26
C ASN A 715 -22.09 7.26 -27.93
N ASN A 716 -22.21 7.97 -26.82
CA ASN A 716 -21.23 8.97 -26.44
C ASN A 716 -19.84 8.36 -26.14
N LEU A 717 -19.77 7.25 -25.42
CA LEU A 717 -18.51 6.57 -25.13
C LEU A 717 -17.86 5.95 -26.38
N LYS A 718 -18.69 5.46 -27.33
CA LYS A 718 -18.23 4.77 -28.54
C LYS A 718 -17.83 5.72 -29.67
N THR A 719 -18.58 6.80 -29.88
CA THR A 719 -18.41 7.71 -31.02
C THR A 719 -18.17 9.17 -30.62
N GLY A 720 -17.98 9.45 -29.33
CA GLY A 720 -17.74 10.79 -28.82
C GLY A 720 -16.57 11.50 -29.50
N ASN A 721 -16.80 12.75 -29.89
CA ASN A 721 -15.88 13.68 -30.54
C ASN A 721 -14.44 13.59 -29.98
N SER A 722 -13.53 12.90 -30.68
CA SER A 722 -12.09 12.67 -30.35
C SER A 722 -11.73 12.14 -28.96
N ASP A 723 -12.66 12.11 -28.00
CA ASP A 723 -12.49 11.69 -26.61
C ASP A 723 -12.88 10.20 -26.44
N ASN A 724 -13.00 9.69 -25.21
CA ASN A 724 -13.50 8.34 -24.90
C ASN A 724 -12.79 7.22 -25.71
N LEU A 725 -13.53 6.23 -26.25
CA LEU A 725 -12.94 5.12 -27.00
C LEU A 725 -12.14 5.59 -28.24
N PRO A 726 -12.64 6.56 -29.04
CA PRO A 726 -11.84 7.16 -30.11
C PRO A 726 -10.46 7.64 -29.67
N SER A 727 -10.33 8.30 -28.51
CA SER A 727 -9.01 8.74 -28.01
C SER A 727 -8.04 7.58 -27.73
N TYR A 728 -8.55 6.46 -27.20
CA TYR A 728 -7.76 5.26 -26.94
C TYR A 728 -7.34 4.58 -28.24
N LEU A 729 -8.26 4.40 -29.18
CA LEU A 729 -7.99 3.77 -30.48
C LEU A 729 -7.02 4.59 -31.34
N ASN A 730 -7.17 5.92 -31.30
CA ASN A 730 -6.28 6.85 -31.98
C ASN A 730 -4.97 7.09 -31.23
N GLN A 731 -4.79 6.47 -30.05
CA GLN A 731 -3.59 6.61 -29.23
C GLN A 731 -3.27 8.08 -28.91
N SER A 732 -4.30 8.89 -28.64
CA SER A 732 -4.19 10.35 -28.57
C SER A 732 -3.35 10.87 -27.40
N ASP A 733 -3.16 10.06 -26.35
CA ASP A 733 -2.27 10.36 -25.23
C ASP A 733 -1.09 9.38 -25.21
N ALA A 734 0.13 9.94 -25.20
CA ALA A 734 1.36 9.17 -25.12
C ALA A 734 1.50 8.38 -23.79
N TYR A 735 0.79 8.80 -22.74
CA TYR A 735 0.74 8.14 -21.44
C TYR A 735 -0.55 7.31 -21.24
N ARG A 736 -1.36 7.16 -22.29
CA ARG A 736 -2.48 6.21 -22.39
C ARG A 736 -3.65 6.45 -21.42
N ALA A 737 -3.76 7.64 -20.84
CA ALA A 737 -4.83 8.05 -19.93
C ALA A 737 -5.41 9.40 -20.36
N PHE A 738 -5.86 9.44 -21.63
CA PHE A 738 -6.27 10.67 -22.28
C PHE A 738 -7.38 11.38 -21.51
N LEU A 739 -7.20 12.67 -21.32
CA LEU A 739 -8.21 13.56 -20.79
C LEU A 739 -8.15 14.85 -21.62
N LYS A 740 -9.30 15.42 -21.98
CA LYS A 740 -9.34 16.68 -22.72
C LYS A 740 -8.70 17.80 -21.90
N ASN A 741 -8.07 18.78 -22.56
CA ASN A 741 -7.35 19.87 -21.90
C ASN A 741 -8.17 20.55 -20.80
N ASP A 742 -9.41 20.92 -21.10
CA ASP A 742 -10.29 21.66 -20.18
C ASP A 742 -10.78 20.82 -18.99
N ASN A 743 -10.55 19.50 -19.02
CA ASN A 743 -10.88 18.61 -17.92
C ASN A 743 -9.71 18.46 -16.92
N TYR A 744 -8.51 18.98 -17.23
CA TYR A 744 -7.44 19.11 -16.23
C TYR A 744 -7.71 20.34 -15.36
N THR A 745 -8.29 20.08 -14.20
CA THR A 745 -8.64 21.09 -13.18
C THR A 745 -8.11 20.65 -11.82
N TRP A 746 -8.37 21.43 -10.77
CA TRP A 746 -8.14 20.97 -9.40
C TRP A 746 -8.94 19.68 -9.15
N GLY A 747 -8.24 18.60 -8.80
CA GLY A 747 -8.84 17.27 -8.67
C GLY A 747 -8.81 16.45 -9.96
N SER A 748 -7.93 16.75 -10.91
CA SER A 748 -7.86 16.01 -12.18
C SER A 748 -7.62 14.50 -12.03
N ASN A 749 -7.06 14.04 -10.90
CA ASN A 749 -6.95 12.62 -10.60
C ASN A 749 -8.31 11.96 -10.28
N GLU A 750 -9.26 12.66 -9.66
CA GLU A 750 -10.66 12.22 -9.55
C GLU A 750 -11.27 12.11 -10.95
N THR A 751 -11.09 13.16 -11.77
CA THR A 751 -11.60 13.19 -13.15
C THR A 751 -11.04 12.01 -13.97
N LYS A 752 -9.75 11.68 -13.80
CA LYS A 752 -9.12 10.52 -14.42
C LYS A 752 -9.70 9.20 -13.91
N ALA A 753 -9.91 9.08 -12.60
CA ALA A 753 -10.52 7.89 -12.01
C ALA A 753 -11.93 7.65 -12.57
N HIS A 754 -12.76 8.70 -12.61
CA HIS A 754 -14.09 8.67 -13.20
C HIS A 754 -14.07 8.32 -14.70
N GLN A 755 -13.14 8.89 -15.49
CA GLN A 755 -13.02 8.54 -16.90
C GLN A 755 -12.71 7.04 -17.10
N GLY A 756 -11.86 6.46 -16.24
CA GLY A 756 -11.61 5.02 -16.22
C GLY A 756 -12.85 4.21 -15.83
N ASN A 757 -13.58 4.63 -14.80
CA ASN A 757 -14.83 4.00 -14.37
C ASN A 757 -15.91 4.04 -15.47
N MET A 758 -15.97 5.12 -16.25
CA MET A 758 -16.89 5.23 -17.38
C MET A 758 -16.62 4.18 -18.46
N PHE A 759 -15.36 3.84 -18.72
CA PHE A 759 -15.00 2.74 -19.62
C PHE A 759 -15.39 1.38 -19.03
N PHE A 760 -15.13 1.13 -17.74
CA PHE A 760 -15.59 -0.11 -17.11
C PHE A 760 -17.12 -0.24 -17.13
N SER A 761 -17.85 0.88 -17.02
CA SER A 761 -19.31 0.89 -17.13
C SER A 761 -19.82 0.35 -18.48
N MET A 762 -19.11 0.59 -19.58
CA MET A 762 -19.46 -0.03 -20.88
C MET A 762 -19.47 -1.57 -20.81
N ASN A 763 -18.53 -2.14 -20.04
CA ASN A 763 -18.43 -3.58 -19.82
C ASN A 763 -19.43 -4.08 -18.77
N VAL A 764 -19.65 -3.33 -17.68
CA VAL A 764 -20.62 -3.67 -16.63
C VAL A 764 -22.05 -3.75 -17.16
N TYR A 765 -22.39 -2.90 -18.12
CA TYR A 765 -23.72 -2.84 -18.72
C TYR A 765 -23.80 -3.55 -20.09
N ASN A 766 -22.72 -4.18 -20.57
CA ASN A 766 -22.67 -4.93 -21.85
C ASN A 766 -23.10 -4.10 -23.07
N GLN A 767 -22.64 -2.85 -23.17
CA GLN A 767 -23.12 -1.92 -24.20
C GLN A 767 -22.39 -2.02 -25.55
N ASP A 768 -21.17 -2.56 -25.57
CA ASP A 768 -20.39 -2.71 -26.82
C ASP A 768 -19.38 -3.86 -26.69
N THR A 769 -19.89 -5.09 -26.74
CA THR A 769 -19.12 -6.33 -26.45
C THR A 769 -17.94 -6.56 -27.39
N THR A 770 -18.00 -6.06 -28.63
CA THR A 770 -16.88 -6.14 -29.59
C THR A 770 -15.64 -5.38 -29.11
N ASN A 771 -15.80 -4.31 -28.32
CA ASN A 771 -14.71 -3.50 -27.80
C ASN A 771 -14.43 -3.74 -26.30
N LYS A 772 -14.95 -4.82 -25.70
CA LYS A 772 -14.81 -5.12 -24.25
C LYS A 772 -13.35 -4.99 -23.77
N THR A 773 -12.41 -5.56 -24.53
CA THR A 773 -10.97 -5.51 -24.25
C THR A 773 -10.42 -4.09 -24.35
N ASN A 774 -10.84 -3.32 -25.35
CA ASN A 774 -10.41 -1.93 -25.53
C ASN A 774 -10.87 -1.06 -24.36
N TYR A 775 -12.11 -1.20 -23.89
CA TYR A 775 -12.59 -0.48 -22.70
C TYR A 775 -11.82 -0.86 -21.44
N ARG A 776 -11.55 -2.17 -21.24
CA ARG A 776 -10.73 -2.63 -20.11
C ARG A 776 -9.33 -2.02 -20.16
N ASP A 777 -8.67 -2.10 -21.31
CA ASP A 777 -7.28 -1.62 -21.45
C ASP A 777 -7.19 -0.09 -21.41
N ALA A 778 -8.23 0.62 -21.87
CA ALA A 778 -8.36 2.06 -21.70
C ALA A 778 -8.47 2.42 -20.22
N ALA A 779 -9.37 1.77 -19.48
CA ALA A 779 -9.54 1.98 -18.04
C ALA A 779 -8.25 1.68 -17.24
N LEU A 780 -7.57 0.58 -17.55
CA LEU A 780 -6.28 0.23 -16.96
C LEU A 780 -5.19 1.28 -17.26
N GLY A 781 -5.27 1.99 -18.40
CA GLY A 781 -4.39 3.13 -18.68
C GLY A 781 -4.48 4.21 -17.60
N PHE A 782 -5.67 4.48 -17.07
CA PHE A 782 -5.86 5.45 -15.97
C PHE A 782 -5.32 4.92 -14.63
N VAL A 783 -5.45 3.61 -14.36
CA VAL A 783 -4.81 2.97 -13.19
C VAL A 783 -3.30 3.15 -13.26
N HIS A 784 -2.70 2.73 -14.37
CA HIS A 784 -1.25 2.82 -14.55
C HIS A 784 -0.76 4.28 -14.51
N TYR A 785 -1.53 5.24 -15.03
CA TYR A 785 -1.22 6.66 -14.93
C TYR A 785 -1.14 7.13 -13.48
N LEU A 786 -2.11 6.73 -12.65
CA LEU A 786 -2.13 7.06 -11.23
C LEU A 786 -0.99 6.41 -10.44
N HIS A 787 -0.47 5.28 -10.94
CA HIS A 787 0.62 4.51 -10.32
C HIS A 787 2.03 4.82 -10.85
N GLY A 788 2.20 5.82 -11.72
CA GLY A 788 3.53 6.25 -12.19
C GLY A 788 3.71 6.31 -13.72
N VAL A 789 2.76 5.83 -14.53
CA VAL A 789 2.77 5.98 -15.99
C VAL A 789 2.28 7.38 -16.40
N ASN A 790 3.01 8.41 -15.94
CA ASN A 790 2.72 9.81 -16.20
C ASN A 790 4.03 10.62 -16.35
N PRO A 791 3.98 11.87 -16.87
CA PRO A 791 5.21 12.65 -17.11
C PRO A 791 6.02 13.04 -15.88
N THR A 792 5.45 12.89 -14.67
CA THR A 792 6.13 13.19 -13.42
C THR A 792 6.78 11.95 -12.79
N SER A 793 6.44 10.75 -13.29
CA SER A 793 6.73 9.43 -12.70
C SER A 793 6.14 9.18 -11.31
N TYR A 794 5.49 10.15 -10.66
CA TYR A 794 4.89 9.92 -9.35
C TYR A 794 3.79 8.87 -9.43
N SER A 795 3.83 7.89 -8.53
CA SER A 795 2.60 7.31 -8.03
C SER A 795 1.93 8.42 -7.21
N TYR A 796 0.71 8.79 -7.57
CA TYR A 796 -0.02 9.85 -6.87
C TYR A 796 -0.55 9.41 -5.51
N LEU A 797 -0.20 8.20 -5.06
CA LEU A 797 -0.45 7.70 -3.72
C LEU A 797 0.70 8.08 -2.79
N THR A 798 0.40 8.41 -1.54
CA THR A 798 1.43 8.69 -0.52
C THR A 798 2.09 7.44 0.01
N ASN A 799 3.39 7.50 0.28
CA ASN A 799 4.16 6.56 1.10
C ASN A 799 3.92 5.07 0.85
N MET A 800 3.80 4.69 -0.42
CA MET A 800 3.49 3.31 -0.80
C MET A 800 4.73 2.41 -0.96
N GLU A 801 5.92 2.84 -0.53
CA GLU A 801 7.18 2.10 -0.73
C GLU A 801 7.15 0.71 -0.08
N GLU A 802 6.63 0.61 1.15
CA GLU A 802 6.46 -0.69 1.84
C GLU A 802 5.39 -1.58 1.18
N HIS A 803 4.59 -1.01 0.28
CA HIS A 803 3.48 -1.63 -0.43
C HIS A 803 3.77 -1.80 -1.94
N GLY A 804 5.04 -1.70 -2.34
CA GLY A 804 5.51 -1.93 -3.71
C GLY A 804 5.47 -0.71 -4.63
N GLY A 805 5.11 0.47 -4.11
CA GLY A 805 5.38 1.74 -4.77
C GLY A 805 6.86 2.07 -4.69
N GLU A 806 7.32 3.08 -5.43
CA GLU A 806 8.75 3.40 -5.46
C GLU A 806 9.05 4.89 -5.57
N PHE A 807 8.34 5.57 -6.44
CA PHE A 807 8.40 7.02 -6.55
C PHE A 807 7.01 7.55 -6.23
N THR A 808 6.67 7.50 -4.94
CA THR A 808 5.34 7.82 -4.42
C THR A 808 5.29 9.27 -3.96
N ALA A 809 4.10 9.83 -3.75
CA ALA A 809 3.96 11.22 -3.34
C ALA A 809 4.51 11.39 -1.90
N PRO A 810 5.63 12.12 -1.70
CA PRO A 810 6.31 12.12 -0.40
C PRO A 810 5.69 13.09 0.61
N THR A 811 4.87 14.03 0.14
CA THR A 811 4.23 15.07 0.95
C THR A 811 2.80 15.28 0.45
N MET A 812 1.93 15.80 1.31
CA MET A 812 0.57 16.18 0.95
C MET A 812 0.12 17.42 1.72
N TYR A 813 -0.64 18.28 1.07
CA TYR A 813 -1.36 19.32 1.79
C TYR A 813 -2.40 18.68 2.69
N HIS A 814 -2.14 18.70 3.99
CA HIS A 814 -3.04 18.15 4.99
C HIS A 814 -2.75 18.77 6.36
N SER A 815 -3.78 19.20 7.08
CA SER A 815 -3.63 19.91 8.36
C SER A 815 -2.95 19.05 9.42
N TRP A 816 -3.16 17.73 9.39
CA TRP A 816 -2.42 16.79 10.26
C TRP A 816 -0.96 16.63 9.83
N PHE A 817 -0.68 16.48 8.54
CA PHE A 817 0.65 16.17 8.03
C PHE A 817 1.28 17.41 7.36
N ALA A 818 1.13 18.54 8.05
CA ALA A 818 1.44 19.85 7.51
C ALA A 818 2.95 20.09 7.37
N ASP A 819 3.30 21.04 6.51
CA ASP A 819 4.65 21.56 6.31
C ASP A 819 5.31 21.91 7.66
N GLY A 820 6.54 21.42 7.88
CA GLY A 820 7.30 21.64 9.11
C GLY A 820 6.89 20.78 10.31
N THR A 821 5.91 19.88 10.17
CA THR A 821 5.60 18.88 11.20
C THR A 821 6.54 17.68 11.12
N VAL A 822 6.57 16.83 12.15
CA VAL A 822 7.33 15.56 12.12
C VAL A 822 6.79 14.56 11.08
N PHE A 823 5.63 14.84 10.47
CA PHE A 823 4.99 14.00 9.47
C PHE A 823 5.04 14.58 8.06
N ASP A 824 5.66 15.75 7.87
CA ASP A 824 5.70 16.51 6.62
C ASP A 824 6.04 15.62 5.41
N THR A 825 7.15 14.87 5.52
CA THR A 825 7.60 13.92 4.50
C THR A 825 7.27 12.47 4.84
N ASN A 826 6.32 12.25 5.76
CA ASN A 826 5.93 10.92 6.20
C ASN A 826 4.42 10.80 6.49
N PRO A 827 3.52 11.10 5.54
CA PRO A 827 2.09 10.82 5.68
C PRO A 827 1.80 9.29 5.68
N PRO A 828 0.63 8.83 6.16
CA PRO A 828 0.25 7.42 6.04
C PRO A 828 0.17 6.97 4.58
N PRO A 829 0.34 5.66 4.29
CA PRO A 829 0.25 5.13 2.94
C PRO A 829 -1.16 5.25 2.35
N GLY A 830 -1.25 5.53 1.04
CA GLY A 830 -2.46 5.28 0.24
C GLY A 830 -3.34 6.48 -0.12
N TYR A 831 -3.03 7.70 0.34
CA TYR A 831 -3.79 8.90 -0.02
C TYR A 831 -3.56 9.28 -1.48
N VAL A 832 -4.62 9.43 -2.27
CA VAL A 832 -4.55 9.89 -3.67
C VAL A 832 -4.60 11.41 -3.74
N MET A 833 -3.55 12.02 -4.29
CA MET A 833 -3.44 13.49 -4.44
C MET A 833 -4.33 14.04 -5.56
N GLY A 834 -4.70 15.33 -5.46
CA GLY A 834 -5.54 16.03 -6.43
C GLY A 834 -5.06 15.99 -7.90
N GLY A 835 -3.75 16.03 -8.13
CA GLY A 835 -3.14 15.81 -9.45
C GLY A 835 -2.83 17.10 -10.22
N ALA A 836 -2.60 16.96 -11.53
CA ALA A 836 -2.15 18.07 -12.37
C ALA A 836 -3.25 19.13 -12.56
N ASN A 837 -2.90 20.40 -12.36
CA ASN A 837 -3.82 21.53 -12.54
C ASN A 837 -3.11 22.69 -13.28
N PRO A 838 -3.33 22.86 -14.60
CA PRO A 838 -2.72 23.93 -15.38
C PRO A 838 -3.27 25.33 -15.05
N THR A 839 -4.36 25.41 -14.27
CA THR A 839 -4.98 26.67 -13.84
C THR A 839 -4.55 27.10 -12.44
N TYR A 840 -3.59 26.40 -11.83
CA TYR A 840 -3.07 26.73 -10.50
C TYR A 840 -2.58 28.19 -10.42
N THR A 841 -2.96 28.84 -9.32
CA THR A 841 -2.51 30.19 -8.96
C THR A 841 -2.18 30.25 -7.47
N ASN A 842 -1.28 31.18 -7.10
CA ASN A 842 -0.89 31.43 -5.71
C ASN A 842 -1.11 32.90 -5.34
N ASP A 843 -1.18 33.17 -4.04
CA ASP A 843 -1.30 34.51 -3.48
C ASP A 843 0.07 35.08 -3.04
N ALA A 844 1.14 34.35 -3.27
CA ALA A 844 2.49 34.70 -2.83
C ALA A 844 3.15 35.79 -3.72
N GLY A 845 2.54 36.10 -4.87
CA GLY A 845 3.09 37.07 -5.83
C GLY A 845 4.38 36.59 -6.52
N ILE A 846 4.69 35.30 -6.45
CA ILE A 846 5.85 34.66 -7.07
C ILE A 846 5.41 33.56 -8.05
N ILE A 847 6.27 33.24 -9.02
CA ILE A 847 6.03 32.10 -9.92
C ILE A 847 6.54 30.82 -9.25
N ILE A 848 5.66 29.85 -9.02
CA ILE A 848 5.98 28.51 -8.55
C ILE A 848 5.92 27.57 -9.76
N SER A 849 7.10 27.16 -10.26
CA SER A 849 7.24 26.34 -11.47
C SER A 849 8.13 25.13 -11.20
N PRO A 850 7.63 23.89 -11.38
CA PRO A 850 6.21 23.53 -11.56
C PRO A 850 5.33 23.98 -10.36
N PRO A 851 3.99 24.10 -10.51
CA PRO A 851 3.17 23.69 -11.66
C PRO A 851 2.93 24.77 -12.72
N GLN A 852 3.21 26.06 -12.44
CA GLN A 852 3.05 27.13 -13.42
C GLN A 852 4.06 26.97 -14.56
N ASN A 853 3.74 27.46 -15.75
CA ASN A 853 4.62 27.42 -16.93
C ASN A 853 5.05 26.00 -17.35
N GLN A 854 4.19 25.01 -17.13
CA GLN A 854 4.41 23.62 -17.51
C GLN A 854 3.39 23.16 -18.56
N PRO A 855 3.74 22.16 -19.39
CA PRO A 855 2.74 21.38 -20.12
C PRO A 855 1.69 20.82 -19.15
N ILE A 856 0.44 20.66 -19.62
CA ILE A 856 -0.73 20.30 -18.80
C ILE A 856 -0.47 19.13 -17.84
N GLN A 857 0.07 18.01 -18.34
CA GLN A 857 0.33 16.82 -17.52
C GLN A 857 1.57 16.94 -16.60
N LYS A 858 2.34 18.03 -16.72
CA LYS A 858 3.47 18.40 -15.85
C LYS A 858 3.12 19.57 -14.91
N SER A 859 1.90 20.09 -14.97
CA SER A 859 1.40 21.12 -14.04
C SER A 859 1.09 20.50 -12.67
N TYR A 860 2.08 19.85 -12.08
CA TYR A 860 2.03 19.19 -10.78
C TYR A 860 3.38 19.37 -10.07
N LYS A 861 3.33 19.61 -8.76
CA LYS A 861 4.47 19.58 -7.85
C LYS A 861 3.98 18.87 -6.58
N ALA A 862 4.84 18.10 -5.94
CA ALA A 862 4.56 17.52 -4.63
C ALA A 862 5.11 18.46 -3.56
N TRP A 863 4.22 19.20 -2.90
CA TRP A 863 4.52 20.06 -1.75
C TRP A 863 3.25 20.33 -0.94
N ASN A 864 3.41 20.81 0.28
CA ASN A 864 2.33 20.95 1.26
C ASN A 864 2.25 22.34 1.93
N THR A 865 3.01 23.32 1.42
CA THR A 865 2.94 24.70 1.89
C THR A 865 1.54 25.28 1.66
N SER A 866 0.92 25.75 2.75
CA SER A 866 -0.40 26.37 2.75
C SER A 866 -0.36 27.78 2.14
N TYR A 867 -1.13 28.72 2.69
CA TYR A 867 -1.11 30.12 2.28
C TYR A 867 0.29 30.72 2.51
N PRO A 868 0.85 31.50 1.57
CA PRO A 868 0.23 31.98 0.33
C PRO A 868 0.54 31.15 -0.93
N GLU A 869 1.20 29.99 -0.82
CA GLU A 869 1.52 29.14 -1.97
C GLU A 869 0.36 28.29 -2.46
N ASN A 870 -0.63 28.01 -1.61
CA ASN A 870 -1.89 27.37 -1.98
C ASN A 870 -1.72 25.97 -2.59
N SER A 871 -0.82 25.13 -2.04
CA SER A 871 -0.51 23.81 -2.58
C SER A 871 -1.72 22.86 -2.64
N TRP A 872 -2.77 23.16 -1.87
CA TRP A 872 -4.02 22.41 -1.85
C TRP A 872 -4.69 22.28 -3.23
N GLN A 873 -4.47 23.25 -4.13
CA GLN A 873 -4.98 23.22 -5.51
C GLN A 873 -4.39 22.09 -6.39
N ILE A 874 -3.34 21.43 -5.91
CA ILE A 874 -2.54 20.43 -6.64
C ILE A 874 -2.41 19.13 -5.83
N ASN A 875 -2.04 19.27 -4.55
CA ASN A 875 -1.49 18.18 -3.74
C ASN A 875 -2.28 17.94 -2.44
N GLU A 876 -3.59 18.23 -2.45
CA GLU A 876 -4.52 17.87 -1.38
C GLU A 876 -5.26 16.56 -1.72
N PRO A 877 -5.36 15.61 -0.79
CA PRO A 877 -6.28 14.47 -0.93
C PRO A 877 -7.71 14.88 -0.62
N ALA A 878 -8.68 14.15 -1.16
CA ALA A 878 -10.08 14.31 -0.79
C ALA A 878 -10.83 12.97 -0.84
N ILE A 879 -11.89 12.84 -0.04
CA ILE A 879 -12.71 11.62 0.04
C ILE A 879 -13.27 11.23 -1.33
N TYR A 880 -13.65 12.19 -2.16
CA TYR A 880 -14.21 11.97 -3.49
C TYR A 880 -13.16 11.48 -4.51
N THR A 881 -11.93 12.02 -4.47
CA THR A 881 -10.80 11.49 -5.25
C THR A 881 -10.49 10.05 -4.85
N GLN A 882 -10.48 9.78 -3.54
CA GLN A 882 -10.20 8.45 -2.98
C GLN A 882 -11.27 7.44 -3.39
N GLY A 883 -12.55 7.78 -3.25
CA GLY A 883 -13.68 6.92 -3.62
C GLY A 883 -13.70 6.55 -5.10
N ALA A 884 -13.49 7.53 -5.98
CA ALA A 884 -13.43 7.31 -7.43
C ALA A 884 -12.28 6.36 -7.82
N TYR A 885 -11.10 6.54 -7.22
CA TYR A 885 -9.93 5.67 -7.44
C TYR A 885 -10.16 4.24 -6.94
N ILE A 886 -10.72 4.08 -5.74
CA ILE A 886 -11.01 2.77 -5.14
C ILE A 886 -11.96 1.97 -6.03
N ARG A 887 -13.00 2.60 -6.60
CA ARG A 887 -13.88 1.94 -7.58
C ARG A 887 -13.16 1.57 -8.86
N LEU A 888 -12.28 2.44 -9.37
CA LEU A 888 -11.49 2.16 -10.57
C LEU A 888 -10.58 0.93 -10.35
N LEU A 889 -9.88 0.90 -9.21
CA LEU A 889 -8.94 -0.16 -8.89
C LEU A 889 -9.65 -1.49 -8.64
N SER A 890 -10.77 -1.48 -7.90
CA SER A 890 -11.56 -2.68 -7.66
C SER A 890 -12.11 -3.28 -8.95
N GLN A 891 -12.54 -2.45 -9.89
CA GLN A 891 -13.00 -2.89 -11.20
C GLN A 891 -11.87 -3.43 -12.05
N ALA A 892 -10.69 -2.81 -12.02
CA ALA A 892 -9.49 -3.34 -12.67
C ALA A 892 -9.20 -4.77 -12.21
N MET A 893 -9.34 -5.04 -10.92
CA MET A 893 -9.15 -6.37 -10.31
C MET A 893 -10.28 -7.36 -10.65
N LYS A 894 -11.40 -6.92 -11.24
CA LYS A 894 -12.50 -7.81 -11.68
C LYS A 894 -12.21 -8.47 -13.02
N TYR A 895 -11.55 -7.76 -13.93
CA TYR A 895 -11.31 -8.22 -15.31
C TYR A 895 -10.06 -9.10 -15.45
N ILE A 896 -9.86 -9.96 -14.45
CA ILE A 896 -9.01 -11.14 -14.54
C ILE A 896 -9.81 -12.13 -15.41
N ASP A 897 -9.70 -12.07 -16.74
CA ASP A 897 -10.27 -13.11 -17.64
C ASP A 897 -9.43 -14.42 -17.58
N VAL A 898 -8.83 -14.72 -16.42
CA VAL A 898 -8.65 -16.10 -15.96
C VAL A 898 -9.91 -16.33 -15.16
N ALA A 899 -10.79 -17.21 -15.62
CA ALA A 899 -12.07 -17.49 -15.00
C ALA A 899 -12.04 -17.21 -13.48
N PRO A 900 -12.96 -16.36 -12.94
CA PRO A 900 -13.02 -16.13 -11.51
C PRO A 900 -12.97 -17.50 -10.83
N CYS A 901 -12.30 -17.62 -9.70
CA CYS A 901 -12.10 -18.88 -8.97
C CYS A 901 -13.44 -19.42 -8.40
N GLY A 902 -14.35 -19.74 -9.32
CA GLY A 902 -15.80 -19.85 -9.22
C GLY A 902 -16.48 -20.15 -10.57
N THR A 903 -15.76 -20.32 -11.69
CA THR A 903 -16.31 -21.12 -12.80
C THR A 903 -16.12 -22.60 -12.49
N GLU A 904 -16.97 -23.43 -13.08
CA GLU A 904 -16.99 -24.86 -12.84
C GLU A 904 -15.65 -25.59 -13.06
N VAL A 905 -14.58 -24.99 -13.59
CA VAL A 905 -13.34 -25.68 -13.97
C VAL A 905 -12.06 -25.03 -13.41
N MET A 906 -11.32 -25.74 -12.54
CA MET A 906 -9.99 -25.40 -12.05
C MET A 906 -8.89 -26.09 -12.89
N ALA A 907 -8.10 -25.31 -13.63
CA ALA A 907 -7.08 -25.84 -14.53
C ALA A 907 -5.67 -25.85 -13.91
N SER A 908 -4.86 -26.86 -14.22
CA SER A 908 -3.44 -26.86 -13.88
C SER A 908 -2.66 -25.89 -14.78
N VAL A 909 -1.79 -25.06 -14.20
CA VAL A 909 -0.93 -24.08 -14.91
C VAL A 909 0.53 -24.52 -15.00
N LYS A 910 0.93 -25.56 -14.25
CA LYS A 910 2.22 -26.23 -14.35
C LYS A 910 2.14 -27.68 -13.85
N SER A 911 3.19 -28.45 -14.09
CA SER A 911 3.41 -29.72 -13.37
C SER A 911 3.72 -29.45 -11.90
N GLY A 912 3.18 -30.22 -10.97
CA GLY A 912 3.32 -29.93 -9.54
C GLY A 912 2.51 -30.86 -8.65
N SER A 913 2.44 -30.58 -7.36
CA SER A 913 1.57 -31.33 -6.46
C SER A 913 0.12 -30.87 -6.59
N TRP A 914 -0.84 -31.77 -6.42
CA TRP A 914 -2.25 -31.38 -6.32
C TRP A 914 -2.48 -30.39 -5.16
N ASN A 915 -1.77 -30.56 -4.05
CA ASN A 915 -1.91 -29.71 -2.87
C ASN A 915 -1.07 -28.42 -2.94
N ASP A 916 -0.35 -28.19 -4.04
CA ASP A 916 0.38 -26.95 -4.27
C ASP A 916 -0.57 -25.93 -4.96
N PRO A 917 -0.94 -24.84 -4.27
CA PRO A 917 -1.80 -23.79 -4.82
C PRO A 917 -1.31 -23.24 -6.18
N THR A 918 0.00 -23.21 -6.38
CA THR A 918 0.64 -22.68 -7.60
C THR A 918 0.58 -23.65 -8.78
N THR A 919 0.18 -24.91 -8.56
CA THR A 919 -0.14 -25.86 -9.64
C THR A 919 -1.38 -25.42 -10.40
N TRP A 920 -2.24 -24.59 -9.81
CA TRP A 920 -3.57 -24.28 -10.31
C TRP A 920 -3.73 -22.82 -10.73
N ALA A 921 -4.57 -22.58 -11.73
CA ALA A 921 -4.83 -21.26 -12.34
C ALA A 921 -5.34 -20.18 -11.37
N CYS A 922 -5.67 -20.58 -10.15
CA CYS A 922 -6.23 -19.75 -9.09
C CYS A 922 -5.31 -19.53 -7.89
N GLY A 923 -4.09 -20.08 -7.89
CA GLY A 923 -3.21 -19.95 -6.73
C GLY A 923 -3.81 -20.56 -5.45
N ARG A 924 -4.74 -21.54 -5.59
CA ARG A 924 -5.36 -22.35 -4.53
C ARG A 924 -5.66 -23.75 -5.03
N VAL A 925 -5.79 -24.69 -4.10
CA VAL A 925 -6.08 -26.11 -4.39
C VAL A 925 -7.55 -26.31 -4.81
N PRO A 926 -7.85 -27.22 -5.75
CA PRO A 926 -9.22 -27.57 -6.11
C PRO A 926 -10.03 -28.13 -4.94
N THR A 927 -11.31 -27.80 -4.92
CA THR A 927 -12.29 -28.26 -3.93
C THR A 927 -13.25 -29.29 -4.52
N ASN A 928 -14.03 -29.95 -3.65
CA ASN A 928 -15.03 -30.95 -4.06
C ASN A 928 -16.19 -30.40 -4.90
N THR A 929 -16.32 -29.08 -5.05
CA THR A 929 -17.37 -28.43 -5.86
C THR A 929 -16.91 -28.07 -7.28
N GLU A 930 -15.63 -28.29 -7.62
CA GLU A 930 -15.01 -27.79 -8.87
C GLU A 930 -14.65 -28.94 -9.81
N ASN A 931 -14.97 -28.82 -11.09
CA ASN A 931 -14.38 -29.68 -12.11
C ASN A 931 -12.89 -29.32 -12.21
N VAL A 932 -12.01 -30.28 -12.40
CA VAL A 932 -10.57 -30.06 -12.49
C VAL A 932 -10.10 -30.42 -13.89
N LEU A 933 -9.34 -29.53 -14.52
CA LEU A 933 -8.69 -29.78 -15.79
C LEU A 933 -7.18 -29.92 -15.58
N ILE A 934 -6.63 -31.09 -15.89
CA ILE A 934 -5.17 -31.24 -16.01
C ILE A 934 -4.80 -30.97 -17.46
N GLN A 935 -4.14 -29.84 -17.73
CA GLN A 935 -3.76 -29.47 -19.09
C GLN A 935 -2.75 -30.45 -19.70
N SER A 936 -2.72 -30.53 -21.03
CA SER A 936 -1.79 -31.41 -21.76
C SER A 936 -0.33 -31.04 -21.44
N GLY A 937 0.51 -32.06 -21.23
CA GLY A 937 1.91 -31.87 -20.83
C GLY A 937 2.14 -31.62 -19.33
N HIS A 938 1.10 -31.43 -18.52
CA HIS A 938 1.23 -31.28 -17.06
C HIS A 938 1.17 -32.64 -16.36
N ASN A 939 2.07 -32.86 -15.39
CA ASN A 939 2.08 -34.00 -14.48
C ASN A 939 1.73 -33.53 -13.06
N VAL A 940 0.55 -33.88 -12.55
CA VAL A 940 0.10 -33.50 -11.21
C VAL A 940 0.23 -34.66 -10.23
N THR A 941 0.93 -34.46 -9.11
CA THR A 941 1.25 -35.52 -8.14
C THR A 941 0.36 -35.44 -6.90
N ILE A 942 -0.31 -36.54 -6.55
CA ILE A 942 -1.13 -36.68 -5.34
C ILE A 942 -0.37 -37.58 -4.36
N ASN A 943 -0.02 -37.03 -3.20
CA ASN A 943 0.84 -37.67 -2.20
C ASN A 943 0.07 -37.91 -0.90
N ALA A 944 -0.07 -39.18 -0.47
CA ALA A 944 -0.60 -39.69 0.80
C ALA A 944 -1.93 -39.14 1.37
N VAL A 945 -2.56 -38.14 0.73
CA VAL A 945 -3.79 -37.46 1.17
C VAL A 945 -4.89 -37.71 0.14
N THR A 946 -6.14 -37.85 0.60
CA THR A 946 -7.31 -37.82 -0.28
C THR A 946 -7.60 -36.38 -0.69
N VAL A 947 -7.55 -36.10 -1.98
CA VAL A 947 -7.91 -34.81 -2.57
C VAL A 947 -9.26 -34.92 -3.27
N ASN A 948 -10.00 -33.82 -3.38
CA ASN A 948 -11.37 -33.83 -3.88
C ASN A 948 -11.54 -32.95 -5.12
N ALA A 949 -12.42 -33.37 -6.04
CA ALA A 949 -12.92 -32.57 -7.15
C ALA A 949 -14.39 -32.95 -7.45
N LYS A 950 -15.15 -32.11 -8.14
CA LYS A 950 -16.49 -32.45 -8.69
C LYS A 950 -16.35 -33.38 -9.89
N LYS A 951 -15.51 -33.04 -10.86
CA LYS A 951 -15.17 -33.88 -12.03
C LYS A 951 -13.70 -33.71 -12.38
N LEU A 952 -13.16 -34.61 -13.20
CA LEU A 952 -11.80 -34.51 -13.73
C LEU A 952 -11.80 -34.61 -15.26
N ASP A 953 -11.29 -33.59 -15.94
CA ASP A 953 -10.88 -33.62 -17.35
C ASP A 953 -9.35 -33.80 -17.39
N LEU A 954 -8.91 -35.00 -17.74
CA LEU A 954 -7.50 -35.39 -17.71
C LEU A 954 -6.90 -35.34 -19.13
N ARG A 955 -6.25 -34.23 -19.49
CA ARG A 955 -5.49 -34.09 -20.75
C ARG A 955 -3.98 -34.23 -20.57
N GLY A 956 -3.50 -34.09 -19.33
CA GLY A 956 -2.13 -34.39 -18.88
C GLY A 956 -2.06 -35.73 -18.13
N LYS A 957 -1.22 -35.83 -17.08
CA LYS A 957 -1.12 -37.04 -16.23
C LYS A 957 -1.32 -36.70 -14.75
N ILE A 958 -1.83 -37.68 -14.02
CA ILE A 958 -1.81 -37.69 -12.55
C ILE A 958 -0.91 -38.82 -12.07
N ASN A 959 0.00 -38.50 -11.14
CA ASN A 959 0.88 -39.46 -10.49
C ASN A 959 0.45 -39.64 -9.03
N TYR A 960 -0.02 -40.83 -8.68
CA TYR A 960 -0.32 -41.18 -7.29
C TYR A 960 0.94 -41.71 -6.61
N VAL A 961 1.34 -41.09 -5.50
CA VAL A 961 2.51 -41.50 -4.70
C VAL A 961 2.12 -41.66 -3.24
N ASN A 962 2.79 -42.57 -2.53
CA ASN A 962 2.58 -42.86 -1.10
C ASN A 962 1.11 -43.05 -0.68
N GLY A 963 0.27 -43.67 -1.53
CA GLY A 963 -1.13 -43.96 -1.21
C GLY A 963 -2.11 -42.78 -1.39
N GLY A 964 -1.71 -41.72 -2.10
CA GLY A 964 -2.60 -40.60 -2.46
C GLY A 964 -3.84 -41.05 -3.24
N LYS A 965 -4.96 -40.37 -3.03
CA LYS A 965 -6.26 -40.69 -3.67
C LYS A 965 -6.93 -39.43 -4.19
N LEU A 966 -7.58 -39.51 -5.34
CA LEU A 966 -8.51 -38.48 -5.83
C LEU A 966 -9.93 -39.00 -5.67
N GLN A 967 -10.77 -38.25 -4.96
CA GLN A 967 -12.19 -38.53 -4.80
C GLN A 967 -13.00 -37.53 -5.65
N LEU A 968 -13.85 -38.07 -6.52
CA LEU A 968 -14.76 -37.27 -7.32
C LEU A 968 -16.14 -37.23 -6.66
N ALA A 969 -16.76 -36.05 -6.57
CA ALA A 969 -18.15 -35.94 -6.14
C ALA A 969 -19.06 -36.42 -7.30
N ASN A 970 -19.83 -37.49 -7.07
CA ASN A 970 -20.68 -38.16 -8.07
C ASN A 970 -21.50 -37.21 -8.96
#